data_AF-A0A937IGH6-F1
#
_entry.id   AF-A0A937IGH6-F1
#
_cell.length_a   1.000
_cell.length_b   1.000
_cell.length_c   1.000
_cell.angle_alpha   90.00
_cell.angle_beta   90.00
_cell.angle_gamma   90.00
#
_symmetry.space_group_name_H-M   'P 1'
#
loop_
_entity.id
_entity.type
_entity.pdbx_description
1 polymer ?
#
loop_
_entity_poly.entity_id
_entity_poly.type
_entity_poly.pdbx_seq_one_letter_code
_entity_poly.pdbx_strand_id
1 'polypeptide(L)'
;MKKIIAVFSTVILAACGGGGGGAEAPAPIVPPAPAPLTITLNDSSHSTDEDNSVTANFDVSTNRSATLSYSASDEPDYGSVSFSGNSFTYTPNDNFFGSDEFEVTASAEGASDSAKISLAINSVNDVPVLEVSLVETDGSDYPLKFVTDALPINISASDVETSALDISASATFASSTEQINLSVDLQGQSLDLTNLVNSGPVNVNFLVSDGEASASASINFWRSKPITNDVTSDELYNLYGNSENADRGFRYAIFLDNMPSEEVVTSAQNAFKFFFSDFLASPSANLQRIIDDYFNVVIIESPLNSSALNVTTGEDVPDCRGEGSDPRGYCIYEIKPAAIAYAETIFGENYFDNYSVVTSKEGRGVNLGNLNIQPLLSAQNGVDDEGYYLYGPNRLLQTLKHEFGHGYQFLGDHYISDFIREDDDGNPYYPESKWTNKRMYTETSPDITYVQEPLESKWVHKFKSTSTIAGRDDESDQANEAVGWWSGCYSHDEICHRSSYNSIMNGTYTNYSDWYLNDIRHDGLNWDPVAVEGFELRSLAEQGLHSINASLGSNNETLTVSTQLNVNDSVYEIRWYINGVLQESNTNEKSITVSKSTGYQSIAYRVFDIREEPIITVTDDIEQFGDVYLGEYGGKTGFWYCPLLPNVWEGITERLCNSTFYAVYEGDSIYTAPSIASSNADLESYSNFKYWYEYSGLGSQFVINWTYY
;
A
#
# COMPACT_ATOMS: atom_id res chain seq x y z
N MET A 1 -37.51 -18.44 72.85
CA MET A 1 -38.23 -19.69 72.48
C MET A 1 -37.16 -20.67 72.00
N LYS A 2 -36.98 -21.93 72.43
CA LYS A 2 -37.74 -22.87 73.27
C LYS A 2 -36.83 -23.43 74.38
N LYS A 3 -37.48 -23.86 75.45
CA LYS A 3 -36.97 -24.47 76.70
C LYS A 3 -36.56 -25.94 76.50
N ILE A 4 -35.80 -26.50 77.46
CA ILE A 4 -36.05 -27.73 78.29
C ILE A 4 -34.73 -28.50 78.56
N ILE A 5 -34.42 -29.19 79.67
CA ILE A 5 -34.75 -29.29 81.11
C ILE A 5 -33.59 -30.12 81.71
N ALA A 6 -33.24 -29.88 82.99
CA ALA A 6 -32.20 -30.55 83.78
C ALA A 6 -32.56 -31.98 84.23
N VAL A 7 -31.56 -32.78 84.63
CA VAL A 7 -31.64 -33.63 85.84
C VAL A 7 -30.25 -33.78 86.49
N PHE A 8 -30.13 -33.29 87.73
CA PHE A 8 -29.13 -33.66 88.73
C PHE A 8 -29.62 -34.91 89.46
N SER A 9 -28.73 -35.82 89.84
CA SER A 9 -29.04 -36.82 90.86
C SER A 9 -27.86 -37.00 91.81
N THR A 10 -28.07 -36.53 93.04
CA THR A 10 -27.24 -36.76 94.22
C THR A 10 -27.89 -37.90 95.00
N VAL A 11 -27.14 -38.92 95.39
CA VAL A 11 -27.56 -39.86 96.44
C VAL A 11 -26.45 -39.97 97.48
N ILE A 12 -26.78 -39.55 98.69
CA ILE A 12 -26.02 -39.76 99.93
C ILE A 12 -26.56 -41.02 100.59
N LEU A 13 -25.68 -41.88 101.13
CA LEU A 13 -26.03 -42.81 102.20
C LEU A 13 -24.87 -42.97 103.18
N ALA A 14 -25.22 -42.88 104.45
CA ALA A 14 -24.34 -42.79 105.61
C ALA A 14 -24.01 -44.16 106.24
N ALA A 15 -23.00 -44.12 107.09
CA ALA A 15 -22.25 -45.18 107.77
C ALA A 15 -23.02 -46.08 108.77
N CYS A 16 -22.43 -47.24 109.11
CA CYS A 16 -21.90 -47.53 110.47
C CYS A 16 -21.17 -48.89 110.57
N GLY A 17 -20.06 -48.92 111.36
CA GLY A 17 -19.53 -50.05 112.15
C GLY A 17 -18.70 -51.11 111.39
N GLY A 18 -17.52 -51.58 111.81
CA GLY A 18 -16.69 -51.37 112.99
C GLY A 18 -15.65 -52.52 113.07
N GLY A 19 -14.47 -52.26 113.62
CA GLY A 19 -13.61 -53.27 114.28
C GLY A 19 -12.48 -53.96 113.50
N GLY A 20 -11.25 -53.41 113.63
CA GLY A 20 -10.04 -54.09 114.12
C GLY A 20 -9.33 -55.20 113.31
N GLY A 21 -8.03 -55.03 113.07
CA GLY A 21 -7.07 -56.12 112.85
C GLY A 21 -5.95 -55.77 111.87
N GLY A 22 -4.71 -55.61 112.36
CA GLY A 22 -3.56 -55.21 111.55
C GLY A 22 -2.95 -56.31 110.67
N ALA A 23 -2.45 -55.90 109.51
CA ALA A 23 -1.34 -56.49 108.75
C ALA A 23 -0.90 -55.47 107.68
N GLU A 24 0.41 -55.35 107.43
CA GLU A 24 1.02 -54.41 106.48
C GLU A 24 0.42 -54.51 105.06
N ALA A 25 0.06 -53.37 104.48
CA ALA A 25 -0.47 -53.29 103.12
C ALA A 25 0.68 -53.32 102.08
N PRO A 26 0.56 -54.06 100.96
CA PRO A 26 1.53 -54.06 99.88
C PRO A 26 1.54 -52.70 99.16
N ALA A 27 2.72 -52.33 98.64
CA ALA A 27 2.93 -51.11 97.87
C ALA A 27 1.93 -51.00 96.68
N PRO A 28 1.49 -49.78 96.32
CA PRO A 28 0.62 -49.57 95.16
C PRO A 28 1.30 -50.10 93.90
N ILE A 29 0.59 -50.96 93.15
CA ILE A 29 1.01 -51.42 91.83
C ILE A 29 0.83 -50.23 90.89
N VAL A 30 1.92 -49.53 90.60
CA VAL A 30 1.97 -48.53 89.54
C VAL A 30 1.82 -49.30 88.21
N PRO A 31 0.81 -49.02 87.37
CA PRO A 31 0.73 -49.62 86.05
C PRO A 31 2.05 -49.33 85.30
N PRO A 32 2.61 -50.31 84.56
CA PRO A 32 3.85 -50.09 83.83
C PRO A 32 3.72 -48.84 82.97
N ALA A 33 4.74 -47.98 83.02
CA ALA A 33 4.78 -46.78 82.19
C ALA A 33 4.51 -47.17 80.73
N PRO A 34 3.69 -46.40 79.98
CA PRO A 34 3.47 -46.64 78.56
C PRO A 34 4.81 -46.78 77.85
N ALA A 35 4.89 -47.70 76.87
CA ALA A 35 6.08 -47.80 76.04
C ALA A 35 6.42 -46.41 75.45
N PRO A 36 7.70 -46.02 75.40
CA PRO A 36 8.09 -44.75 74.79
C PRO A 36 7.58 -44.69 73.35
N LEU A 37 7.14 -43.51 72.91
CA LEU A 37 6.70 -43.31 71.53
C LEU A 37 7.89 -43.53 70.59
N THR A 38 7.69 -44.34 69.56
CA THR A 38 8.64 -44.46 68.45
C THR A 38 7.97 -43.93 67.21
N ILE A 39 8.64 -43.00 66.53
CA ILE A 39 8.26 -42.49 65.22
C ILE A 39 9.20 -43.15 64.22
N THR A 40 8.64 -43.63 63.10
CA THR A 40 9.41 -44.06 61.93
C THR A 40 8.90 -43.26 60.76
N LEU A 41 9.75 -42.37 60.26
CA LEU A 41 9.51 -41.54 59.08
C LEU A 41 10.44 -42.04 57.97
N ASN A 42 9.89 -42.48 56.86
CA ASN A 42 10.69 -43.00 55.75
C ASN A 42 10.96 -41.92 54.69
N ASP A 43 12.11 -42.01 54.05
CA ASP A 43 12.42 -41.24 52.85
C ASP A 43 11.37 -41.52 51.76
N SER A 44 10.98 -40.49 51.00
CA SER A 44 10.08 -40.63 49.86
C SER A 44 10.54 -39.81 48.68
N SER A 45 10.12 -40.22 47.48
CA SER A 45 10.39 -39.52 46.23
C SER A 45 9.08 -39.15 45.55
N HIS A 46 8.96 -37.92 45.08
CA HIS A 46 7.81 -37.43 44.35
C HIS A 46 8.26 -36.77 43.05
N SER A 47 7.38 -36.74 42.06
CA SER A 47 7.60 -36.02 40.81
C SER A 47 6.45 -35.09 40.53
N THR A 48 6.77 -33.98 39.89
CA THR A 48 5.79 -33.02 39.36
C THR A 48 6.34 -32.45 38.06
N ASP A 49 5.49 -31.86 37.26
CA ASP A 49 5.93 -31.01 36.16
C ASP A 49 6.27 -29.63 36.73
N GLU A 50 7.16 -28.88 36.09
CA GLU A 50 7.41 -27.50 36.53
C GLU A 50 6.14 -26.66 36.53
N ASP A 51 6.16 -25.57 37.29
CA ASP A 51 5.02 -24.68 37.58
C ASP A 51 3.79 -25.36 38.23
N ASN A 52 3.87 -26.66 38.51
CA ASN A 52 2.80 -27.41 39.15
C ASN A 52 3.24 -27.86 40.55
N SER A 53 2.45 -27.46 41.56
CA SER A 53 2.64 -27.94 42.91
C SER A 53 2.30 -29.42 43.05
N VAL A 54 3.01 -30.13 43.92
CA VAL A 54 2.68 -31.51 44.32
C VAL A 54 2.29 -31.58 45.79
N THR A 55 1.16 -32.24 46.07
CA THR A 55 0.68 -32.51 47.42
C THR A 55 0.75 -34.01 47.72
N ALA A 56 1.43 -34.38 48.80
CA ALA A 56 1.55 -35.77 49.23
C ALA A 56 1.54 -35.94 50.75
N ASN A 57 1.23 -37.15 51.21
CA ASN A 57 1.28 -37.51 52.63
C ASN A 57 2.65 -38.10 52.98
N PHE A 58 3.11 -37.84 54.21
CA PHE A 58 4.32 -38.46 54.74
C PHE A 58 4.11 -39.97 55.01
N ASP A 59 5.12 -40.78 54.68
CA ASP A 59 5.16 -42.18 55.10
C ASP A 59 5.67 -42.26 56.54
N VAL A 60 4.72 -42.12 57.47
CA VAL A 60 4.99 -42.11 58.90
C VAL A 60 4.21 -43.21 59.62
N SER A 61 4.86 -43.87 60.55
CA SER A 61 4.21 -44.82 61.47
C SER A 61 4.64 -44.59 62.92
N THR A 62 3.74 -44.88 63.84
CA THR A 62 3.99 -44.81 65.28
C THR A 62 3.56 -46.10 65.96
N ASN A 63 4.21 -46.45 67.07
CA ASN A 63 3.84 -47.64 67.86
C ASN A 63 2.53 -47.47 68.66
N ARG A 64 1.96 -46.25 68.71
CA ARG A 64 0.67 -45.90 69.30
C ARG A 64 0.14 -44.59 68.72
N SER A 65 -1.16 -44.31 68.87
CA SER A 65 -1.75 -43.03 68.44
C SER A 65 -1.09 -41.84 69.13
N ALA A 66 -0.63 -40.88 68.32
CA ALA A 66 -0.05 -39.60 68.74
C ALA A 66 -0.39 -38.53 67.69
N THR A 67 -0.48 -37.26 68.08
CA THR A 67 -0.61 -36.14 67.14
C THR A 67 0.79 -35.67 66.78
N LEU A 68 1.15 -35.75 65.50
CA LEU A 68 2.48 -35.39 65.01
C LEU A 68 2.52 -33.92 64.57
N SER A 69 3.63 -33.24 64.85
CA SER A 69 4.00 -31.96 64.22
C SER A 69 5.14 -32.18 63.25
N TYR A 70 5.07 -31.51 62.10
CA TYR A 70 6.08 -31.57 61.05
C TYR A 70 6.74 -30.21 60.89
N SER A 71 8.05 -30.22 60.69
CA SER A 71 8.83 -29.02 60.39
C SER A 71 9.99 -29.41 59.48
N ALA A 72 10.31 -28.57 58.51
CA ALA A 72 11.58 -28.64 57.80
C ALA A 72 12.63 -27.79 58.53
N SER A 73 13.89 -28.23 58.49
CA SER A 73 15.02 -27.45 59.03
C SER A 73 15.40 -26.28 58.13
N ASP A 74 15.26 -26.48 56.81
CA ASP A 74 15.52 -25.51 55.75
C ASP A 74 14.44 -25.68 54.65
N GLU A 75 14.16 -24.61 53.91
CA GLU A 75 13.34 -24.71 52.69
C GLU A 75 14.14 -25.44 51.59
N PRO A 76 13.47 -26.10 50.63
CA PRO A 76 14.12 -26.61 49.44
C PRO A 76 14.78 -25.48 48.62
N ASP A 77 15.85 -25.80 47.89
CA ASP A 77 16.69 -24.79 47.22
C ASP A 77 15.98 -24.13 46.02
N TYR A 78 15.02 -24.85 45.40
CA TYR A 78 14.38 -24.46 44.15
C TYR A 78 12.85 -24.47 44.22
N GLY A 79 12.29 -24.27 45.41
CA GLY A 79 10.86 -24.12 45.60
C GLY A 79 10.51 -23.72 47.02
N SER A 80 9.25 -23.96 47.39
CA SER A 80 8.77 -23.75 48.75
C SER A 80 7.89 -24.91 49.21
N VAL A 81 7.93 -25.22 50.51
CA VAL A 81 7.12 -26.28 51.10
C VAL A 81 6.18 -25.74 52.17
N SER A 82 4.93 -26.19 52.14
CA SER A 82 3.94 -25.91 53.19
C SER A 82 3.36 -27.20 53.76
N PHE A 83 3.11 -27.23 55.07
CA PHE A 83 2.60 -28.41 55.77
C PHE A 83 1.14 -28.23 56.19
N SER A 84 0.34 -29.29 56.03
CA SER A 84 -1.05 -29.35 56.47
C SER A 84 -1.34 -30.73 57.04
N GLY A 85 -1.38 -30.85 58.36
CA GLY A 85 -1.55 -32.15 59.02
C GLY A 85 -0.40 -33.11 58.70
N ASN A 86 -0.71 -34.27 58.12
CA ASN A 86 0.28 -35.27 57.69
C ASN A 86 0.66 -35.16 56.20
N SER A 87 0.28 -34.06 55.53
CA SER A 87 0.64 -33.79 54.14
C SER A 87 1.54 -32.57 54.02
N PHE A 88 2.30 -32.53 52.93
CA PHE A 88 3.01 -31.35 52.47
C PHE A 88 2.53 -30.96 51.07
N THR A 89 2.68 -29.68 50.72
CA THR A 89 2.58 -29.18 49.36
C THR A 89 3.89 -28.50 49.02
N TYR A 90 4.58 -29.04 48.03
CA TYR A 90 5.76 -28.44 47.42
C TYR A 90 5.34 -27.67 46.18
N THR A 91 5.84 -26.44 46.03
CA THR A 91 5.67 -25.61 44.83
C THR A 91 7.06 -25.27 44.30
N PRO A 92 7.46 -25.76 43.11
CA PRO A 92 8.70 -25.35 42.46
C PRO A 92 8.74 -23.83 42.29
N ASN A 93 9.93 -23.25 42.21
CA ASN A 93 10.08 -21.92 41.63
C ASN A 93 9.68 -21.98 40.15
N ASP A 94 9.09 -20.90 39.64
CA ASP A 94 8.69 -20.79 38.24
C ASP A 94 9.85 -21.20 37.31
N ASN A 95 9.55 -22.05 36.32
CA ASN A 95 10.46 -22.48 35.26
C ASN A 95 11.70 -23.29 35.75
N PHE A 96 11.65 -23.84 36.97
CA PHE A 96 12.68 -24.73 37.45
C PHE A 96 12.35 -26.18 37.14
N PHE A 97 13.22 -26.84 36.37
CA PHE A 97 13.25 -28.29 36.22
C PHE A 97 14.56 -28.88 36.74
N GLY A 98 14.50 -30.10 37.26
CA GLY A 98 15.65 -30.78 37.85
C GLY A 98 15.31 -31.49 39.15
N SER A 99 16.29 -31.59 40.04
CA SER A 99 16.13 -32.23 41.34
C SER A 99 16.14 -31.20 42.46
N ASP A 100 15.21 -31.35 43.41
CA ASP A 100 15.16 -30.57 44.64
C ASP A 100 14.95 -31.50 45.83
N GLU A 101 15.22 -31.02 47.04
CA GLU A 101 15.07 -31.81 48.25
C GLU A 101 14.87 -30.96 49.50
N PHE A 102 14.19 -31.53 50.49
CA PHE A 102 14.15 -30.98 51.84
C PHE A 102 14.14 -32.10 52.88
N GLU A 103 14.67 -31.82 54.06
CA GLU A 103 14.60 -32.71 55.22
C GLU A 103 13.42 -32.32 56.11
N VAL A 104 12.57 -33.29 56.45
CA VAL A 104 11.43 -33.09 57.35
C VAL A 104 11.64 -33.86 58.64
N THR A 105 11.35 -33.21 59.76
CA THR A 105 11.31 -33.84 61.09
C THR A 105 9.87 -33.98 61.55
N ALA A 106 9.43 -35.20 61.83
CA ALA A 106 8.19 -35.49 62.54
C ALA A 106 8.47 -35.60 64.04
N SER A 107 7.70 -34.89 64.87
CA SER A 107 7.91 -34.86 66.32
C SER A 107 6.60 -35.00 67.10
N ALA A 108 6.65 -35.73 68.22
CA ALA A 108 5.56 -35.82 69.20
C ALA A 108 6.07 -36.35 70.53
N GLU A 109 5.56 -35.81 71.65
CA GLU A 109 5.78 -36.35 73.00
C GLU A 109 7.25 -36.65 73.37
N GLY A 110 8.20 -35.88 72.80
CA GLY A 110 9.65 -36.03 73.04
C GLY A 110 10.37 -37.04 72.15
N ALA A 111 9.67 -37.71 71.23
CA ALA A 111 10.26 -38.50 70.15
C ALA A 111 10.29 -37.69 68.84
N SER A 112 11.32 -37.90 68.02
CA SER A 112 11.45 -37.32 66.69
C SER A 112 12.12 -38.30 65.75
N ASP A 113 11.78 -38.22 64.47
CA ASP A 113 12.48 -38.88 63.38
C ASP A 113 12.55 -37.93 62.18
N SER A 114 13.59 -38.05 61.38
CA SER A 114 13.80 -37.22 60.18
C SER A 114 13.83 -38.10 58.94
N ALA A 115 13.32 -37.56 57.83
CA ALA A 115 13.42 -38.19 56.53
C ALA A 115 13.71 -37.15 55.45
N LYS A 116 14.35 -37.61 54.39
CA LYS A 116 14.61 -36.83 53.19
C LYS A 116 13.49 -37.01 52.19
N ILE A 117 12.94 -35.90 51.71
CA ILE A 117 11.97 -35.88 50.62
C ILE A 117 12.71 -35.44 49.36
N SER A 118 12.81 -36.32 48.37
CA SER A 118 13.41 -36.01 47.07
C SER A 118 12.33 -35.67 46.05
N LEU A 119 12.54 -34.60 45.30
CA LEU A 119 11.62 -34.07 44.30
C LEU A 119 12.29 -34.12 42.93
N ALA A 120 11.60 -34.69 41.94
CA ALA A 120 11.99 -34.65 40.54
C ALA A 120 11.00 -33.76 39.78
N ILE A 121 11.46 -32.61 39.31
CA ILE A 121 10.66 -31.65 38.55
C ILE A 121 10.95 -31.88 37.07
N ASN A 122 9.93 -32.32 36.32
CA ASN A 122 10.04 -32.57 34.89
C ASN A 122 9.96 -31.24 34.14
N SER A 123 10.83 -31.08 33.14
CA SER A 123 10.75 -30.00 32.17
C SER A 123 9.50 -30.16 31.30
N VAL A 124 8.81 -29.04 31.08
CA VAL A 124 7.70 -28.84 30.16
C VAL A 124 8.15 -27.76 29.17
N ASN A 125 7.89 -27.96 27.88
CA ASN A 125 8.36 -27.01 26.87
C ASN A 125 7.67 -25.64 27.02
N ASP A 126 8.45 -24.59 27.25
CA ASP A 126 7.99 -23.21 27.14
C ASP A 126 7.97 -22.73 25.68
N VAL A 127 7.25 -21.64 25.40
CA VAL A 127 7.31 -21.02 24.07
C VAL A 127 8.52 -20.11 24.02
N PRO A 128 9.38 -20.16 22.98
CA PRO A 128 10.53 -19.28 22.87
C PRO A 128 10.09 -17.81 22.83
N VAL A 129 10.90 -16.93 23.42
CA VAL A 129 10.70 -15.47 23.40
C VAL A 129 11.53 -14.88 22.27
N LEU A 130 10.90 -14.06 21.42
CA LEU A 130 11.54 -13.36 20.31
C LEU A 130 11.42 -11.84 20.49
N GLU A 131 12.55 -11.15 20.47
CA GLU A 131 12.63 -9.70 20.37
C GLU A 131 13.31 -9.31 19.06
N VAL A 132 12.69 -8.40 18.30
CA VAL A 132 13.26 -7.88 17.06
C VAL A 132 12.93 -6.40 16.89
N SER A 133 13.91 -5.60 16.44
CA SER A 133 13.74 -4.18 16.14
C SER A 133 14.69 -3.70 15.06
N LEU A 134 14.38 -2.57 14.43
CA LEU A 134 15.36 -1.83 13.63
C LEU A 134 16.40 -1.17 14.54
N VAL A 135 17.64 -1.01 14.07
CA VAL A 135 18.71 -0.32 14.83
C VAL A 135 18.46 1.19 14.92
N GLU A 136 17.88 1.77 13.88
CA GLU A 136 17.50 3.19 13.83
C GLU A 136 16.04 3.30 13.40
N THR A 137 15.29 4.21 13.99
CA THR A 137 13.91 4.51 13.57
C THR A 137 13.62 5.99 13.79
N ASP A 138 12.79 6.56 12.92
CA ASP A 138 12.22 7.90 13.05
C ASP A 138 10.88 7.89 13.83
N GLY A 139 10.46 6.72 14.33
CA GLY A 139 9.20 6.51 15.03
C GLY A 139 7.98 6.39 14.10
N SER A 140 8.17 6.45 12.78
CA SER A 140 7.11 6.13 11.82
C SER A 140 6.88 4.62 11.72
N ASP A 141 5.70 4.23 11.22
CA ASP A 141 5.37 2.81 11.00
C ASP A 141 6.23 2.18 9.90
N TYR A 142 6.72 2.99 8.95
CA TYR A 142 7.58 2.59 7.85
C TYR A 142 8.76 3.55 7.73
N PRO A 143 9.75 3.47 8.64
CA PRO A 143 10.94 4.33 8.58
C PRO A 143 11.66 4.14 7.25
N LEU A 144 12.12 5.24 6.65
CA LEU A 144 12.88 5.17 5.39
C LEU A 144 14.27 4.58 5.67
N LYS A 145 14.66 3.57 4.91
CA LYS A 145 15.95 2.89 5.02
C LYS A 145 16.65 2.87 3.68
N PHE A 146 17.77 3.56 3.62
CA PHE A 146 18.72 3.53 2.50
C PHE A 146 19.57 2.27 2.63
N VAL A 147 19.27 1.25 1.84
CA VAL A 147 19.92 -0.06 1.95
C VAL A 147 20.17 -0.63 0.56
N THR A 148 21.39 -1.11 0.31
CA THR A 148 21.69 -1.91 -0.89
C THR A 148 21.36 -3.37 -0.60
N ASP A 149 22.13 -3.99 0.31
CA ASP A 149 22.17 -5.44 0.48
C ASP A 149 21.90 -5.90 1.92
N ALA A 150 22.33 -5.16 2.95
CA ALA A 150 22.18 -5.61 4.34
C ALA A 150 21.56 -4.53 5.23
N LEU A 151 20.46 -4.86 5.89
CA LEU A 151 19.75 -3.97 6.83
C LEU A 151 20.13 -4.31 8.28
N PRO A 152 20.71 -3.37 9.05
CA PRO A 152 20.97 -3.60 10.48
C PRO A 152 19.68 -3.76 11.30
N ILE A 153 19.62 -4.82 12.11
CA ILE A 153 18.51 -5.12 13.03
C ILE A 153 19.04 -5.58 14.39
N ASN A 154 18.29 -5.32 15.45
CA ASN A 154 18.47 -6.02 16.71
C ASN A 154 17.55 -7.24 16.70
N ILE A 155 18.09 -8.43 16.95
CA ILE A 155 17.31 -9.65 17.11
C ILE A 155 17.90 -10.49 18.24
N SER A 156 17.03 -11.03 19.09
CA SER A 156 17.40 -11.99 20.11
C SER A 156 16.27 -12.97 20.35
N ALA A 157 16.64 -14.22 20.61
CA ALA A 157 15.72 -15.25 21.04
C ALA A 157 16.25 -15.93 22.30
N SER A 158 15.35 -16.29 23.20
CA SER A 158 15.65 -17.03 24.41
C SER A 158 14.55 -18.02 24.69
N ASP A 159 14.92 -19.12 25.34
CA ASP A 159 14.00 -20.16 25.75
C ASP A 159 14.48 -20.72 27.10
N VAL A 160 13.57 -21.29 27.89
CA VAL A 160 13.86 -21.73 29.25
C VAL A 160 14.61 -23.06 29.25
N GLU A 161 14.16 -24.00 28.41
CA GLU A 161 14.74 -25.34 28.30
C GLU A 161 15.79 -25.42 27.19
N THR A 162 15.63 -24.61 26.14
CA THR A 162 16.40 -24.73 24.91
C THR A 162 17.57 -23.75 24.88
N SER A 163 18.76 -24.25 24.58
CA SER A 163 19.94 -23.39 24.45
C SER A 163 19.79 -22.46 23.24
N ALA A 164 20.30 -21.22 23.35
CA ALA A 164 20.20 -20.25 22.25
C ALA A 164 20.85 -20.71 20.92
N LEU A 165 21.75 -21.72 20.96
CA LEU A 165 22.36 -22.30 19.76
C LEU A 165 21.46 -23.31 19.05
N ASP A 166 20.46 -23.84 19.75
CA ASP A 166 19.53 -24.84 19.24
C ASP A 166 18.20 -24.22 18.78
N ILE A 167 17.98 -22.93 19.08
CA ILE A 167 16.85 -22.15 18.55
C ILE A 167 17.09 -21.87 17.06
N SER A 168 16.17 -22.35 16.22
CA SER A 168 16.14 -22.03 14.80
C SER A 168 15.46 -20.67 14.58
N ALA A 169 15.95 -19.90 13.60
CA ALA A 169 15.35 -18.63 13.20
C ALA A 169 15.18 -18.57 11.68
N SER A 170 14.07 -18.01 11.24
CA SER A 170 13.78 -17.76 9.84
C SER A 170 13.05 -16.43 9.71
N ALA A 171 13.16 -15.80 8.54
CA ALA A 171 12.40 -14.63 8.21
C ALA A 171 11.81 -14.77 6.81
N THR A 172 10.63 -14.21 6.62
CA THR A 172 9.98 -14.15 5.32
C THR A 172 9.38 -12.78 5.10
N PHE A 173 9.31 -12.35 3.84
CA PHE A 173 8.45 -11.25 3.45
C PHE A 173 7.63 -11.66 2.23
N ALA A 174 6.44 -11.08 2.11
CA ALA A 174 5.63 -11.21 0.91
C ALA A 174 5.97 -10.06 -0.04
N SER A 175 6.42 -10.38 -1.25
CA SER A 175 6.26 -9.47 -2.39
C SER A 175 4.89 -9.71 -3.02
N SER A 176 4.47 -8.85 -3.95
CA SER A 176 3.22 -9.02 -4.70
C SER A 176 3.14 -10.34 -5.48
N THR A 177 4.26 -11.03 -5.68
CA THR A 177 4.36 -12.23 -6.55
C THR A 177 4.98 -13.46 -5.89
N GLU A 178 5.69 -13.33 -4.75
CA GLU A 178 6.36 -14.48 -4.11
C GLU A 178 6.65 -14.23 -2.60
N GLN A 179 6.68 -15.32 -1.83
CA GLN A 179 7.23 -15.29 -0.46
C GLN A 179 8.73 -15.52 -0.53
N ILE A 180 9.52 -14.52 -0.12
CA ILE A 180 10.97 -14.61 -0.14
C ILE A 180 11.45 -14.96 1.26
N ASN A 181 12.22 -16.05 1.34
CA ASN A 181 12.86 -16.49 2.58
C ASN A 181 14.19 -15.75 2.76
N LEU A 182 14.42 -15.26 3.98
CA LEU A 182 15.62 -14.55 4.38
C LEU A 182 16.39 -15.39 5.40
N SER A 183 17.72 -15.40 5.26
CA SER A 183 18.59 -16.01 6.26
C SER A 183 18.65 -15.12 7.48
N VAL A 184 18.46 -15.71 8.67
CA VAL A 184 18.55 -15.01 9.95
C VAL A 184 19.69 -15.62 10.75
N ASP A 185 20.67 -14.80 11.11
CA ASP A 185 21.73 -15.17 12.04
C ASP A 185 21.46 -14.49 13.38
N LEU A 186 21.10 -15.25 14.41
CA LEU A 186 20.88 -14.68 15.76
C LEU A 186 22.18 -14.10 16.38
N GLN A 187 23.35 -14.36 15.78
CA GLN A 187 24.61 -13.70 16.13
C GLN A 187 24.96 -12.53 15.19
N GLY A 188 24.33 -12.47 14.01
CA GLY A 188 24.52 -11.45 12.98
C GLY A 188 23.36 -10.46 12.98
N GLN A 189 23.60 -9.25 13.50
CA GLN A 189 22.60 -8.19 13.63
C GLN A 189 22.25 -7.48 12.31
N SER A 190 22.12 -8.23 11.22
CA SER A 190 21.76 -7.71 9.91
C SER A 190 20.95 -8.70 9.09
N LEU A 191 19.94 -8.19 8.38
CA LEU A 191 19.12 -8.93 7.44
C LEU A 191 19.67 -8.79 6.03
N ASP A 192 19.93 -9.90 5.34
CA ASP A 192 20.30 -9.90 3.93
C ASP A 192 19.06 -9.63 3.06
N LEU A 193 19.10 -8.54 2.30
CA LEU A 193 18.07 -8.05 1.40
C LEU A 193 18.46 -8.19 -0.08
N THR A 194 19.51 -8.94 -0.41
CA THR A 194 19.99 -9.11 -1.80
C THR A 194 18.89 -9.64 -2.73
N ASN A 195 17.98 -10.48 -2.23
CA ASN A 195 16.86 -11.02 -3.01
C ASN A 195 15.67 -10.06 -3.11
N LEU A 196 15.66 -8.97 -2.34
CA LEU A 196 14.65 -7.94 -2.42
C LEU A 196 15.07 -6.88 -3.44
N VAL A 197 14.57 -7.04 -4.66
CA VAL A 197 15.02 -6.21 -5.79
C VAL A 197 14.36 -4.83 -5.77
N ASN A 198 13.06 -4.76 -5.45
CA ASN A 198 12.28 -3.51 -5.49
C ASN A 198 12.46 -2.66 -4.21
N SER A 199 12.43 -1.35 -4.40
CA SER A 199 12.20 -0.34 -3.36
C SER A 199 10.70 -0.18 -3.08
N GLY A 200 10.35 0.21 -1.86
CA GLY A 200 8.97 0.30 -1.41
C GLY A 200 8.77 -0.20 0.03
N PRO A 201 7.50 -0.37 0.47
CA PRO A 201 7.19 -0.88 1.80
C PRO A 201 7.58 -2.35 1.92
N VAL A 202 8.19 -2.71 3.07
CA VAL A 202 8.60 -4.08 3.39
C VAL A 202 8.08 -4.43 4.78
N ASN A 203 7.38 -5.57 4.87
CA ASN A 203 7.01 -6.21 6.12
C ASN A 203 7.76 -7.54 6.21
N VAL A 204 8.65 -7.67 7.20
CA VAL A 204 9.41 -8.90 7.44
C VAL A 204 8.84 -9.59 8.65
N ASN A 205 8.41 -10.83 8.48
CA ASN A 205 7.90 -11.71 9.53
C ASN A 205 9.00 -12.70 9.93
N PHE A 206 9.42 -12.61 11.17
CA PHE A 206 10.39 -13.49 11.81
C PHE A 206 9.67 -14.61 12.54
N LEU A 207 10.24 -15.80 12.50
CA LEU A 207 9.79 -16.98 13.21
C LEU A 207 11.00 -17.63 13.88
N VAL A 208 10.91 -17.87 15.18
CA VAL A 208 11.86 -18.70 15.92
C VAL A 208 11.17 -19.94 16.44
N SER A 209 11.91 -21.05 16.50
CA SER A 209 11.40 -22.32 17.00
C SER A 209 12.50 -23.13 17.69
N ASP A 210 12.15 -23.74 18.81
CA ASP A 210 12.91 -24.74 19.57
C ASP A 210 12.75 -26.18 19.00
N GLY A 211 11.87 -26.37 18.02
CA GLY A 211 11.50 -27.65 17.42
C GLY A 211 10.14 -28.22 17.86
N GLU A 212 9.56 -27.71 18.95
CA GLU A 212 8.27 -28.13 19.52
C GLU A 212 7.24 -26.98 19.51
N ALA A 213 7.67 -25.77 19.88
CA ALA A 213 6.92 -24.52 19.87
C ALA A 213 7.59 -23.46 18.97
N SER A 214 6.87 -22.37 18.74
CA SER A 214 7.38 -21.27 17.91
C SER A 214 6.78 -19.93 18.29
N ALA A 215 7.56 -18.86 18.13
CA ALA A 215 7.13 -17.48 18.29
C ALA A 215 7.47 -16.65 17.06
N SER A 216 6.65 -15.63 16.80
CA SER A 216 6.79 -14.75 15.65
C SER A 216 6.76 -13.28 16.03
N ALA A 217 7.50 -12.46 15.28
CA ALA A 217 7.49 -11.01 15.40
C ALA A 217 7.71 -10.40 14.01
N SER A 218 7.40 -9.11 13.86
CA SER A 218 7.53 -8.44 12.56
C SER A 218 8.18 -7.08 12.69
N ILE A 219 8.91 -6.67 11.66
CA ILE A 219 9.36 -5.29 11.49
C ILE A 219 8.87 -4.76 10.14
N ASN A 220 8.59 -3.45 10.13
CA ASN A 220 8.18 -2.72 8.94
C ASN A 220 9.21 -1.64 8.65
N PHE A 221 9.54 -1.45 7.38
CA PHE A 221 10.36 -0.34 6.92
C PHE A 221 10.10 -0.05 5.46
N TRP A 222 10.46 1.15 5.02
CA TRP A 222 10.46 1.50 3.61
C TRP A 222 11.87 1.34 3.06
N ARG A 223 12.08 0.36 2.18
CA ARG A 223 13.36 0.16 1.53
C ARG A 223 13.54 1.16 0.40
N SER A 224 14.62 1.91 0.45
CA SER A 224 15.11 2.76 -0.63
C SER A 224 16.49 2.29 -1.07
N LYS A 225 16.70 2.17 -2.38
CA LYS A 225 18.00 1.76 -2.94
C LYS A 225 18.74 3.02 -3.42
N PRO A 226 19.86 3.39 -2.77
CA PRO A 226 20.69 4.50 -3.22
C PRO A 226 21.18 4.28 -4.65
N ILE A 227 21.21 5.35 -5.44
CA ILE A 227 21.78 5.40 -6.79
C ILE A 227 23.07 6.20 -6.69
N THR A 228 24.21 5.52 -6.69
CA THR A 228 25.50 6.22 -6.63
C THR A 228 25.78 6.93 -7.95
N ASN A 229 25.96 8.26 -7.91
CA ASN A 229 26.43 9.04 -9.04
C ASN A 229 27.52 10.03 -8.62
N ASP A 230 28.70 9.95 -9.24
CA ASP A 230 29.85 10.82 -8.93
C ASP A 230 29.75 12.21 -9.59
N VAL A 231 28.69 12.50 -10.37
CA VAL A 231 28.57 13.75 -11.14
C VAL A 231 27.84 14.88 -10.40
N THR A 232 27.11 14.59 -9.33
CA THR A 232 26.31 15.57 -8.57
C THR A 232 26.60 15.49 -7.07
N SER A 233 26.29 16.56 -6.33
CA SER A 233 26.27 16.56 -4.86
C SER A 233 24.92 16.11 -4.28
N ASP A 234 23.95 15.81 -5.14
CA ASP A 234 22.58 15.44 -4.78
C ASP A 234 22.50 14.02 -4.24
N GLU A 235 21.54 13.77 -3.37
CA GLU A 235 21.19 12.43 -2.92
C GLU A 235 20.17 11.82 -3.89
N LEU A 236 20.51 10.66 -4.45
CA LEU A 236 19.74 10.00 -5.49
C LEU A 236 19.34 8.60 -5.03
N TYR A 237 18.06 8.26 -5.16
CA TYR A 237 17.59 6.94 -4.74
C TYR A 237 16.28 6.53 -5.40
N ASN A 238 16.09 5.22 -5.54
CA ASN A 238 14.79 4.63 -5.86
C ASN A 238 13.93 4.65 -4.59
N LEU A 239 12.86 5.44 -4.60
CA LEU A 239 11.84 5.40 -3.55
C LEU A 239 10.87 4.24 -3.77
N TYR A 240 10.51 3.96 -5.02
CA TYR A 240 9.54 2.91 -5.36
C TYR A 240 9.95 2.15 -6.61
N GLY A 241 9.70 0.84 -6.64
CA GLY A 241 10.04 0.00 -7.79
C GLY A 241 11.55 -0.23 -7.93
N ASN A 242 12.00 -0.44 -9.15
CA ASN A 242 13.41 -0.68 -9.45
C ASN A 242 13.76 -0.06 -10.82
N SER A 243 14.42 1.09 -10.82
CA SER A 243 14.85 1.79 -12.04
C SER A 243 15.79 0.97 -12.95
N GLU A 244 16.39 -0.11 -12.46
CA GLU A 244 17.21 -1.02 -13.26
C GLU A 244 16.36 -2.06 -14.02
N ASN A 245 15.10 -2.25 -13.66
CA ASN A 245 14.19 -3.17 -14.32
C ASN A 245 13.53 -2.51 -15.54
N ALA A 246 13.99 -2.89 -16.73
CA ALA A 246 13.47 -2.38 -18.00
C ALA A 246 12.02 -2.81 -18.31
N ASP A 247 11.51 -3.85 -17.65
CA ASP A 247 10.13 -4.31 -17.84
C ASP A 247 9.12 -3.42 -17.10
N ARG A 248 9.56 -2.67 -16.09
CA ARG A 248 8.78 -1.65 -15.40
C ARG A 248 8.86 -0.34 -16.18
N GLY A 249 7.84 -0.08 -17.00
CA GLY A 249 7.95 0.90 -18.08
C GLY A 249 7.69 2.37 -17.71
N PHE A 250 7.18 2.72 -16.52
CA PHE A 250 6.96 4.13 -16.17
C PHE A 250 8.00 4.65 -15.18
N ARG A 251 8.83 5.57 -15.66
CA ARG A 251 9.92 6.18 -14.90
C ARG A 251 9.50 7.60 -14.50
N TYR A 252 9.47 7.84 -13.20
CA TYR A 252 9.03 9.09 -12.60
C TYR A 252 10.15 9.67 -11.74
N ALA A 253 10.61 10.87 -12.10
CA ALA A 253 11.55 11.63 -11.28
C ALA A 253 10.82 12.66 -10.41
N ILE A 254 11.19 12.73 -9.13
CA ILE A 254 10.73 13.78 -8.23
C ILE A 254 11.93 14.54 -7.69
N PHE A 255 11.94 15.84 -7.91
CA PHE A 255 12.94 16.76 -7.39
C PHE A 255 12.50 17.31 -6.04
N LEU A 256 13.37 17.22 -5.04
CA LEU A 256 13.30 18.02 -3.82
C LEU A 256 14.28 19.17 -3.96
N ASP A 257 13.77 20.34 -4.36
CA ASP A 257 14.57 21.50 -4.73
C ASP A 257 14.46 22.61 -3.68
N ASN A 258 15.59 23.13 -3.21
CA ASN A 258 15.65 24.25 -2.28
C ASN A 258 14.93 24.00 -0.93
N MET A 259 15.02 22.77 -0.39
CA MET A 259 14.45 22.43 0.92
C MET A 259 15.20 23.14 2.06
N PRO A 260 14.52 23.75 3.06
CA PRO A 260 15.16 24.59 4.06
C PRO A 260 15.75 23.81 5.24
N SER A 261 15.25 22.60 5.49
CA SER A 261 15.64 21.77 6.63
C SER A 261 15.34 20.29 6.40
N GLU A 262 16.04 19.43 7.17
CA GLU A 262 15.81 17.98 7.24
C GLU A 262 14.37 17.60 7.61
N GLU A 263 13.71 18.41 8.45
CA GLU A 263 12.33 18.15 8.86
C GLU A 263 11.37 18.25 7.66
N VAL A 264 11.57 19.26 6.81
CA VAL A 264 10.76 19.46 5.59
C VAL A 264 11.06 18.36 4.57
N VAL A 265 12.33 18.00 4.37
CA VAL A 265 12.74 16.85 3.55
C VAL A 265 12.05 15.57 4.02
N THR A 266 12.15 15.24 5.31
CA THR A 266 11.54 14.05 5.89
C THR A 266 10.02 14.05 5.71
N SER A 267 9.38 15.22 5.84
CA SER A 267 7.94 15.35 5.59
C SER A 267 7.57 15.08 4.13
N ALA A 268 8.41 15.51 3.17
CA ALA A 268 8.22 15.25 1.75
C ALA A 268 8.40 13.75 1.44
N GLN A 269 9.46 13.15 1.96
CA GLN A 269 9.72 11.71 1.83
C GLN A 269 8.55 10.89 2.39
N ASN A 270 8.05 11.24 3.58
CA ASN A 270 6.87 10.60 4.17
C ASN A 270 5.60 10.79 3.32
N ALA A 271 5.39 12.00 2.78
CA ALA A 271 4.30 12.26 1.84
C ALA A 271 4.41 11.36 0.61
N PHE A 272 5.58 11.24 -0.03
CA PHE A 272 5.73 10.38 -1.22
C PHE A 272 5.57 8.90 -0.91
N LYS A 273 6.08 8.41 0.24
CA LYS A 273 5.82 7.03 0.69
C LYS A 273 4.32 6.77 0.76
N PHE A 274 3.57 7.65 1.43
CA PHE A 274 2.12 7.55 1.52
C PHE A 274 1.42 7.71 0.16
N PHE A 275 1.94 8.59 -0.70
CA PHE A 275 1.44 8.83 -2.05
C PHE A 275 1.40 7.54 -2.85
N PHE A 276 2.52 6.84 -3.00
CA PHE A 276 2.60 5.66 -3.88
C PHE A 276 2.07 4.36 -3.26
N SER A 277 1.99 4.25 -1.93
CA SER A 277 1.55 3.02 -1.25
C SER A 277 0.08 2.98 -0.86
N ASP A 278 -0.57 4.14 -0.72
CA ASP A 278 -1.97 4.21 -0.28
C ASP A 278 -2.74 5.30 -1.03
N PHE A 279 -2.29 6.55 -0.95
CA PHE A 279 -3.10 7.69 -1.41
C PHE A 279 -3.39 7.70 -2.91
N LEU A 280 -2.40 7.37 -3.76
CA LEU A 280 -2.55 7.36 -5.22
C LEU A 280 -3.56 6.31 -5.66
N ALA A 281 -3.48 5.11 -5.07
CA ALA A 281 -4.37 4.01 -5.39
C ALA A 281 -5.76 4.12 -4.72
N SER A 282 -5.86 4.81 -3.59
CA SER A 282 -6.98 4.73 -2.65
C SER A 282 -8.35 4.88 -3.31
N PRO A 283 -9.32 3.96 -3.06
CA PRO A 283 -9.23 2.69 -2.29
C PRO A 283 -8.99 1.43 -3.16
N SER A 284 -8.50 1.58 -4.39
CA SER A 284 -8.46 0.49 -5.37
C SER A 284 -7.21 -0.39 -5.24
N ALA A 285 -7.39 -1.60 -4.69
CA ALA A 285 -6.33 -2.62 -4.69
C ALA A 285 -5.89 -3.03 -6.10
N ASN A 286 -6.79 -2.95 -7.09
CA ASN A 286 -6.44 -3.19 -8.48
C ASN A 286 -5.50 -2.11 -9.02
N LEU A 287 -5.71 -0.84 -8.65
CA LEU A 287 -4.82 0.27 -9.01
C LEU A 287 -3.47 0.17 -8.31
N GLN A 288 -3.46 -0.20 -7.02
CA GLN A 288 -2.21 -0.44 -6.29
C GLN A 288 -1.35 -1.49 -6.98
N ARG A 289 -1.96 -2.57 -7.49
CA ARG A 289 -1.24 -3.60 -8.26
C ARG A 289 -0.56 -3.05 -9.51
N ILE A 290 -1.18 -2.12 -10.24
CA ILE A 290 -0.57 -1.48 -11.40
C ILE A 290 0.66 -0.68 -10.96
N ILE A 291 0.53 0.11 -9.89
CA ILE A 291 1.64 0.91 -9.34
C ILE A 291 2.79 -0.03 -8.92
N ASP A 292 2.46 -1.11 -8.22
CA ASP A 292 3.38 -2.13 -7.74
C ASP A 292 4.11 -2.85 -8.87
N ASP A 293 3.47 -3.09 -10.01
CA ASP A 293 4.06 -3.81 -11.13
C ASP A 293 4.79 -2.89 -12.13
N TYR A 294 4.40 -1.61 -12.22
CA TYR A 294 4.77 -0.77 -13.36
C TYR A 294 5.63 0.46 -13.03
N PHE A 295 5.48 1.04 -11.83
CA PHE A 295 6.10 2.34 -11.52
C PHE A 295 7.54 2.21 -11.03
N ASN A 296 8.41 3.09 -11.51
CA ASN A 296 9.74 3.34 -10.98
C ASN A 296 9.81 4.80 -10.55
N VAL A 297 10.01 5.05 -9.25
CA VAL A 297 10.04 6.40 -8.69
C VAL A 297 11.44 6.69 -8.15
N VAL A 298 12.08 7.69 -8.74
CA VAL A 298 13.41 8.17 -8.35
C VAL A 298 13.26 9.54 -7.69
N ILE A 299 13.92 9.72 -6.54
CA ILE A 299 14.05 11.02 -5.89
C ILE A 299 15.41 11.61 -6.24
N ILE A 300 15.41 12.89 -6.59
CA ILE A 300 16.59 13.73 -6.79
C ILE A 300 16.53 14.82 -5.72
N GLU A 301 17.34 14.64 -4.68
CA GLU A 301 17.31 15.51 -3.51
C GLU A 301 18.53 16.44 -3.52
N SER A 302 18.29 17.72 -3.77
CA SER A 302 19.34 18.74 -3.72
C SER A 302 19.75 19.01 -2.27
N PRO A 303 21.02 19.40 -2.02
CA PRO A 303 21.46 19.83 -0.70
C PRO A 303 20.56 20.93 -0.14
N LEU A 304 20.41 20.98 1.20
CA LEU A 304 19.56 21.98 1.85
C LEU A 304 19.91 23.42 1.41
N ASN A 305 18.88 24.21 1.13
CA ASN A 305 18.97 25.58 0.63
C ASN A 305 19.72 25.73 -0.71
N SER A 306 19.86 24.64 -1.47
CA SER A 306 20.38 24.62 -2.83
C SER A 306 19.27 24.31 -3.82
N SER A 307 19.34 24.94 -4.99
CA SER A 307 18.40 24.71 -6.09
C SER A 307 19.17 24.17 -7.28
N ALA A 308 18.85 22.95 -7.71
CA ALA A 308 19.33 22.39 -8.97
C ALA A 308 18.63 23.06 -10.16
N LEU A 309 17.39 23.50 -9.97
CA LEU A 309 16.52 23.95 -11.06
C LEU A 309 16.37 25.48 -11.16
N ASN A 310 16.81 26.22 -10.15
CA ASN A 310 16.62 27.67 -10.00
C ASN A 310 15.15 28.08 -10.16
N VAL A 311 14.27 27.47 -9.37
CA VAL A 311 12.83 27.72 -9.45
C VAL A 311 12.48 29.20 -9.19
N THR A 312 11.67 29.77 -10.09
CA THR A 312 11.15 31.15 -10.01
C THR A 312 9.64 31.21 -10.21
N THR A 313 9.03 32.31 -9.80
CA THR A 313 7.62 32.65 -10.06
C THR A 313 7.50 33.89 -10.95
N GLY A 314 6.27 34.20 -11.40
CA GLY A 314 5.97 35.44 -12.13
C GLY A 314 6.28 36.74 -11.35
N GLU A 315 6.36 36.68 -10.03
CA GLU A 315 6.82 37.79 -9.17
C GLU A 315 8.33 38.05 -9.34
N ASP A 316 9.13 36.98 -9.47
CA ASP A 316 10.58 37.10 -9.65
C ASP A 316 10.94 37.52 -11.07
N VAL A 317 10.24 36.94 -12.05
CA VAL A 317 10.53 37.10 -13.48
C VAL A 317 9.27 37.59 -14.19
N PRO A 318 9.15 38.92 -14.42
CA PRO A 318 8.04 39.47 -15.19
C PRO A 318 7.93 38.79 -16.56
N ASP A 319 6.70 38.45 -16.96
CA ASP A 319 6.37 37.75 -18.21
C ASP A 319 6.87 36.29 -18.32
N CYS A 320 7.36 35.66 -17.25
CA CYS A 320 7.65 34.22 -17.30
C CYS A 320 6.37 33.42 -17.57
N ARG A 321 6.49 32.35 -18.35
CA ARG A 321 5.30 31.58 -18.76
C ARG A 321 5.03 30.53 -17.69
N GLY A 322 3.94 30.74 -16.96
CA GLY A 322 3.35 29.79 -16.01
C GLY A 322 1.89 29.56 -16.33
N GLU A 323 1.02 30.37 -15.73
CA GLU A 323 -0.43 30.44 -15.97
C GLU A 323 -0.89 31.87 -16.36
N GLY A 324 -0.15 32.51 -17.26
CA GLY A 324 -0.50 33.85 -17.75
C GLY A 324 -0.12 34.96 -16.77
N SER A 325 -1.10 35.78 -16.34
CA SER A 325 -0.90 36.99 -15.54
C SER A 325 -0.88 36.75 -14.02
N ASP A 326 -0.88 35.48 -13.58
CA ASP A 326 -0.77 35.15 -12.15
C ASP A 326 0.69 35.29 -11.70
N PRO A 327 1.01 36.28 -10.85
CA PRO A 327 2.38 36.51 -10.43
C PRO A 327 2.91 35.39 -9.50
N ARG A 328 2.04 34.65 -8.80
CA ARG A 328 2.48 33.57 -7.90
C ARG A 328 2.74 32.24 -8.62
N GLY A 329 2.27 32.09 -9.86
CA GLY A 329 2.47 30.86 -10.63
C GLY A 329 3.95 30.61 -10.90
N TYR A 330 4.41 29.37 -10.73
CA TYR A 330 5.77 28.99 -11.11
C TYR A 330 6.00 29.13 -12.61
N CYS A 331 7.22 29.52 -12.98
CA CYS A 331 7.69 29.66 -14.36
C CYS A 331 7.95 28.29 -15.01
N ILE A 332 6.89 27.48 -15.15
CA ILE A 332 7.00 26.05 -15.49
C ILE A 332 7.56 25.80 -16.90
N TYR A 333 7.39 26.74 -17.83
CA TYR A 333 7.95 26.61 -19.18
C TYR A 333 9.47 26.72 -19.20
N GLU A 334 10.07 27.42 -18.23
CA GLU A 334 11.50 27.52 -18.02
C GLU A 334 12.02 26.35 -17.16
N ILE A 335 11.24 25.91 -16.16
CA ILE A 335 11.63 24.84 -15.25
C ILE A 335 11.60 23.47 -15.94
N LYS A 336 10.62 23.19 -16.80
CA LYS A 336 10.51 21.91 -17.51
C LYS A 336 11.77 21.52 -18.29
N PRO A 337 12.30 22.34 -19.21
CA PRO A 337 13.54 22.00 -19.91
C PRO A 337 14.75 21.93 -18.96
N ALA A 338 14.78 22.71 -17.88
CA ALA A 338 15.85 22.62 -16.87
C ALA A 338 15.84 21.28 -16.11
N ALA A 339 14.66 20.82 -15.68
CA ALA A 339 14.49 19.54 -14.99
C ALA A 339 14.87 18.36 -15.89
N ILE A 340 14.42 18.39 -17.16
CA ILE A 340 14.78 17.37 -18.15
C ILE A 340 16.31 17.37 -18.35
N ALA A 341 16.90 18.52 -18.68
CA ALA A 341 18.33 18.60 -18.94
C ALA A 341 19.17 18.17 -17.73
N TYR A 342 18.74 18.52 -16.51
CA TYR A 342 19.42 18.10 -15.28
C TYR A 342 19.36 16.58 -15.10
N ALA A 343 18.17 15.99 -15.22
CA ALA A 343 18.01 14.54 -15.17
C ALA A 343 18.83 13.82 -16.25
N GLU A 344 18.94 14.40 -17.45
CA GLU A 344 19.77 13.86 -18.53
C GLU A 344 21.26 13.81 -18.18
N THR A 345 21.76 14.77 -17.39
CA THR A 345 23.16 14.74 -16.92
C THR A 345 23.46 13.56 -15.99
N ILE A 346 22.44 13.06 -15.30
CA ILE A 346 22.55 11.99 -14.30
C ILE A 346 22.27 10.63 -14.93
N PHE A 347 21.19 10.53 -15.73
CA PHE A 347 20.64 9.26 -16.21
C PHE A 347 20.75 9.06 -17.73
N GLY A 348 21.21 10.06 -18.49
CA GLY A 348 21.26 10.07 -19.95
C GLY A 348 20.01 10.64 -20.62
N GLU A 349 20.06 10.81 -21.94
CA GLU A 349 19.03 11.51 -22.72
C GLU A 349 17.62 10.91 -22.56
N ASN A 350 16.62 11.76 -22.36
CA ASN A 350 15.18 11.45 -22.26
C ASN A 350 14.85 10.20 -21.41
N TYR A 351 15.42 10.15 -20.19
CA TYR A 351 15.29 8.98 -19.32
C TYR A 351 13.97 8.88 -18.54
N PHE A 352 13.22 9.96 -18.29
CA PHE A 352 11.98 9.86 -17.49
C PHE A 352 10.73 10.20 -18.30
N ASP A 353 9.64 9.53 -17.94
CA ASP A 353 8.33 9.67 -18.59
C ASP A 353 7.51 10.77 -17.90
N ASN A 354 7.74 11.00 -16.60
CA ASN A 354 7.10 12.09 -15.83
C ASN A 354 8.05 12.72 -14.80
N TYR A 355 7.74 13.95 -14.41
CA TYR A 355 8.54 14.77 -13.53
C TYR A 355 7.66 15.53 -12.53
N SER A 356 8.10 15.57 -11.28
CA SER A 356 7.55 16.47 -10.25
C SER A 356 8.64 17.27 -9.63
N VAL A 357 8.40 18.56 -9.42
CA VAL A 357 9.29 19.43 -8.67
C VAL A 357 8.58 19.84 -7.39
N VAL A 358 9.12 19.48 -6.24
CA VAL A 358 8.65 19.98 -4.96
C VAL A 358 9.70 20.94 -4.44
N THR A 359 9.26 22.15 -4.08
CA THR A 359 10.17 23.23 -3.72
C THR A 359 9.71 24.01 -2.51
N SER A 360 10.66 24.56 -1.75
CA SER A 360 10.33 25.55 -0.71
C SER A 360 10.42 26.99 -1.19
N LYS A 361 10.48 27.23 -2.51
CA LYS A 361 10.20 28.54 -3.10
C LYS A 361 8.70 28.81 -2.98
N GLU A 362 8.32 29.89 -2.29
CA GLU A 362 6.92 30.32 -2.23
C GLU A 362 6.37 30.60 -3.63
N GLY A 363 5.19 30.07 -3.91
CA GLY A 363 4.53 30.12 -5.20
C GLY A 363 3.30 29.22 -5.25
N ARG A 364 2.64 29.18 -6.39
CA ARG A 364 1.48 28.33 -6.66
C ARG A 364 1.83 27.24 -7.66
N GLY A 365 1.44 26.01 -7.32
CA GLY A 365 1.63 24.84 -8.16
C GLY A 365 0.94 24.94 -9.52
N VAL A 366 1.53 24.27 -10.51
CA VAL A 366 1.07 24.24 -11.90
C VAL A 366 1.53 22.94 -12.59
N ASN A 367 0.83 22.53 -13.65
CA ASN A 367 1.22 21.42 -14.53
C ASN A 367 1.48 21.90 -15.97
N LEU A 368 2.43 21.24 -16.65
CA LEU A 368 2.72 21.39 -18.08
C LEU A 368 3.03 20.02 -18.71
N GLY A 369 1.98 19.30 -19.06
CA GLY A 369 2.07 17.95 -19.61
C GLY A 369 2.68 17.01 -18.56
N ASN A 370 3.75 16.32 -18.91
CA ASN A 370 4.41 15.37 -18.01
C ASN A 370 5.30 15.99 -16.92
N LEU A 371 5.20 17.30 -16.65
CA LEU A 371 5.88 17.93 -15.51
C LEU A 371 4.87 18.72 -14.68
N ASN A 372 4.90 18.56 -13.35
CA ASN A 372 4.23 19.46 -12.42
C ASN A 372 5.21 20.01 -11.38
N ILE A 373 4.84 21.11 -10.76
CA ILE A 373 5.63 21.74 -9.69
C ILE A 373 4.71 22.17 -8.54
N GLN A 374 5.14 21.96 -7.30
CA GLN A 374 4.36 22.21 -6.09
C GLN A 374 5.19 22.82 -4.95
N PRO A 375 4.61 23.72 -4.16
CA PRO A 375 5.23 24.22 -2.93
C PRO A 375 5.15 23.20 -1.78
N LEU A 376 6.23 23.11 -1.01
CA LEU A 376 6.27 22.55 0.34
C LEU A 376 7.13 23.48 1.22
N LEU A 377 6.49 24.31 2.03
CA LEU A 377 7.17 25.32 2.85
C LEU A 377 7.28 24.90 4.33
N SER A 378 6.48 23.92 4.77
CA SER A 378 6.37 23.50 6.17
C SER A 378 6.33 21.99 6.29
N ALA A 379 6.95 21.45 7.34
CA ALA A 379 6.79 20.05 7.72
C ALA A 379 5.42 19.76 8.39
N GLN A 380 4.69 20.83 8.77
CA GLN A 380 3.43 20.75 9.48
C GLN A 380 2.24 21.04 8.57
N ASN A 381 1.15 20.33 8.84
CA ASN A 381 -0.16 20.61 8.27
C ASN A 381 -0.93 21.63 9.13
N GLY A 382 -1.97 22.22 8.57
CA GLY A 382 -2.91 23.08 9.30
C GLY A 382 -2.94 24.49 8.75
N VAL A 383 -3.25 25.44 9.62
CA VAL A 383 -3.25 26.88 9.33
C VAL A 383 -2.23 27.58 10.21
N ASP A 384 -1.65 28.68 9.72
CA ASP A 384 -0.83 29.57 10.53
C ASP A 384 -1.67 30.43 11.49
N ASP A 385 -0.99 31.27 12.27
CA ASP A 385 -1.61 32.15 13.28
C ASP A 385 -2.58 33.18 12.67
N GLU A 386 -2.49 33.43 11.38
CA GLU A 386 -3.35 34.35 10.63
C GLU A 386 -4.50 33.62 9.91
N GLY A 387 -4.54 32.28 9.99
CA GLY A 387 -5.57 31.42 9.43
C GLY A 387 -5.29 30.95 8.01
N TYR A 388 -4.10 31.18 7.45
CA TYR A 388 -3.72 30.69 6.12
C TYR A 388 -3.27 29.24 6.18
N TYR A 389 -3.71 28.43 5.22
CA TYR A 389 -3.27 27.04 5.12
C TYR A 389 -1.76 26.95 4.88
N LEU A 390 -1.09 26.20 5.74
CA LEU A 390 0.32 25.89 5.59
C LEU A 390 0.52 25.07 4.30
N TYR A 391 1.60 25.36 3.58
CA TYR A 391 2.12 24.52 2.51
C TYR A 391 2.81 23.29 3.11
N GLY A 392 2.01 22.44 3.75
CA GLY A 392 2.40 21.21 4.41
C GLY A 392 2.17 19.95 3.57
N PRO A 393 2.55 18.77 4.09
CA PRO A 393 2.53 17.51 3.35
C PRO A 393 1.13 17.08 2.87
N ASN A 394 0.04 17.39 3.59
CA ASN A 394 -1.32 17.05 3.15
C ASN A 394 -1.73 17.84 1.92
N ARG A 395 -1.40 19.14 1.88
CA ARG A 395 -1.65 19.98 0.72
C ARG A 395 -0.83 19.49 -0.46
N LEU A 396 0.45 19.18 -0.25
CA LEU A 396 1.32 18.61 -1.27
C LEU A 396 0.70 17.34 -1.88
N LEU A 397 0.25 16.38 -1.07
CA LEU A 397 -0.37 15.13 -1.54
C LEU A 397 -1.56 15.39 -2.45
N GLN A 398 -2.45 16.28 -2.03
CA GLN A 398 -3.67 16.62 -2.76
C GLN A 398 -3.36 17.26 -4.11
N THR A 399 -2.54 18.32 -4.13
CA THR A 399 -2.15 18.97 -5.39
C THR A 399 -1.38 18.01 -6.29
N LEU A 400 -0.50 17.19 -5.71
CA LEU A 400 0.28 16.22 -6.47
C LEU A 400 -0.64 15.20 -7.16
N LYS A 401 -1.66 14.66 -6.47
CA LYS A 401 -2.62 13.72 -7.08
C LYS A 401 -3.44 14.38 -8.19
N HIS A 402 -3.91 15.60 -7.95
CA HIS A 402 -4.62 16.40 -8.93
C HIS A 402 -3.79 16.65 -10.19
N GLU A 403 -2.59 17.22 -10.04
CA GLU A 403 -1.71 17.53 -11.19
C GLU A 403 -1.11 16.29 -11.85
N PHE A 404 -0.94 15.20 -11.10
CA PHE A 404 -0.59 13.91 -11.68
C PHE A 404 -1.72 13.39 -12.57
N GLY A 405 -2.98 13.64 -12.20
CA GLY A 405 -4.15 13.39 -13.05
C GLY A 405 -4.06 14.06 -14.41
N HIS A 406 -3.72 15.35 -14.45
CA HIS A 406 -3.49 16.05 -15.71
C HIS A 406 -2.28 15.48 -16.48
N GLY A 407 -1.15 15.33 -15.78
CA GLY A 407 0.12 15.01 -16.42
C GLY A 407 0.28 13.56 -16.87
N TYR A 408 -0.49 12.63 -16.28
CA TYR A 408 -0.46 11.21 -16.60
C TYR A 408 -1.72 10.76 -17.35
N GLN A 409 -2.92 11.10 -16.85
CA GLN A 409 -4.20 10.57 -17.36
C GLN A 409 -4.92 11.50 -18.34
N PHE A 410 -4.42 12.73 -18.53
CA PHE A 410 -5.06 13.79 -19.33
C PHE A 410 -6.43 14.25 -18.79
N LEU A 411 -6.64 14.10 -17.48
CA LEU A 411 -7.89 14.52 -16.82
C LEU A 411 -8.13 16.02 -17.00
N GLY A 412 -9.40 16.40 -16.98
CA GLY A 412 -9.86 17.78 -17.02
C GLY A 412 -10.18 18.31 -15.64
N ASP A 413 -10.24 19.63 -15.51
CA ASP A 413 -10.67 20.24 -14.24
C ASP A 413 -12.19 20.20 -14.09
N HIS A 414 -12.64 19.64 -12.98
CA HIS A 414 -14.06 19.54 -12.64
C HIS A 414 -14.58 20.79 -11.92
N TYR A 415 -13.69 21.59 -11.33
CA TYR A 415 -14.10 22.79 -10.60
C TYR A 415 -14.83 23.78 -11.50
N ILE A 416 -15.69 24.58 -10.89
CA ILE A 416 -16.42 25.65 -11.55
C ILE A 416 -15.90 26.95 -10.93
N SER A 417 -15.22 27.77 -11.72
CA SER A 417 -14.93 29.14 -11.32
C SER A 417 -15.95 30.09 -11.94
N ASP A 418 -17.06 30.35 -11.25
CA ASP A 418 -17.97 31.45 -11.60
C ASP A 418 -17.29 32.83 -11.46
N PHE A 419 -16.10 32.86 -10.85
CA PHE A 419 -15.29 34.06 -10.71
C PHE A 419 -14.52 34.32 -12.00
N ILE A 420 -15.02 35.26 -12.79
CA ILE A 420 -14.16 36.03 -13.67
C ILE A 420 -13.09 36.67 -12.78
N ARG A 421 -11.83 36.23 -12.89
CA ARG A 421 -10.71 36.92 -12.21
C ARG A 421 -10.78 38.37 -12.66
N GLU A 422 -10.96 39.31 -11.75
CA GLU A 422 -10.99 40.74 -12.05
C GLU A 422 -9.77 41.43 -11.43
N ASP A 423 -9.16 42.37 -12.16
CA ASP A 423 -8.15 43.26 -11.56
C ASP A 423 -8.77 44.17 -10.49
N ASP A 424 -7.94 44.94 -9.79
CA ASP A 424 -8.40 45.90 -8.77
C ASP A 424 -9.41 46.95 -9.33
N ASP A 425 -9.50 47.06 -10.66
CA ASP A 425 -10.41 47.95 -11.39
C ASP A 425 -11.70 47.23 -11.87
N GLY A 426 -11.90 45.95 -11.54
CA GLY A 426 -13.09 45.17 -11.91
C GLY A 426 -13.07 44.64 -13.35
N ASN A 427 -11.91 44.65 -14.02
CA ASN A 427 -11.80 44.14 -15.39
C ASN A 427 -11.41 42.66 -15.40
N PRO A 428 -12.02 41.82 -16.26
CA PRO A 428 -11.61 40.44 -16.44
C PRO A 428 -10.12 40.30 -16.79
N TYR A 429 -9.33 39.67 -15.92
CA TYR A 429 -7.96 39.21 -16.20
C TYR A 429 -7.92 38.25 -17.41
N TYR A 430 -9.02 37.54 -17.68
CA TYR A 430 -9.15 36.65 -18.82
C TYR A 430 -10.26 37.10 -19.79
N PRO A 431 -9.90 37.68 -20.95
CA PRO A 431 -10.88 38.05 -21.97
C PRO A 431 -11.57 36.82 -22.57
N GLU A 432 -12.79 37.00 -23.08
CA GLU A 432 -13.62 35.95 -23.71
C GLU A 432 -12.86 35.11 -24.76
N SER A 433 -11.87 35.71 -25.44
CA SER A 433 -11.00 35.09 -26.44
C SER A 433 -9.96 34.08 -25.91
N LYS A 434 -9.69 34.01 -24.60
CA LYS A 434 -8.88 32.91 -24.04
C LYS A 434 -9.73 31.65 -23.85
N TRP A 435 -11.02 31.81 -23.62
CA TRP A 435 -11.96 30.71 -23.41
C TRP A 435 -12.24 29.95 -24.70
N THR A 436 -12.13 30.58 -25.87
CA THR A 436 -12.21 29.88 -27.16
C THR A 436 -11.13 28.80 -27.31
N ASN A 437 -9.94 28.98 -26.74
CA ASN A 437 -8.92 27.93 -26.75
C ASN A 437 -9.23 26.82 -25.74
N LYS A 438 -9.66 27.15 -24.52
CA LYS A 438 -10.07 26.15 -23.52
C LYS A 438 -11.25 25.29 -23.99
N ARG A 439 -12.20 25.89 -24.72
CA ARG A 439 -13.31 25.21 -25.41
C ARG A 439 -12.87 24.11 -26.38
N MET A 440 -11.65 24.19 -26.92
CA MET A 440 -11.14 23.19 -27.86
C MET A 440 -10.53 21.97 -27.15
N TYR A 441 -9.97 22.15 -25.94
CA TYR A 441 -9.25 21.10 -25.21
C TYR A 441 -10.16 20.23 -24.33
N THR A 442 -11.28 20.75 -23.84
CA THR A 442 -12.23 19.96 -23.01
C THR A 442 -12.69 18.65 -23.66
N GLU A 443 -12.84 18.63 -24.99
CA GLU A 443 -13.28 17.41 -25.68
C GLU A 443 -12.22 16.29 -25.69
N THR A 444 -10.95 16.62 -25.42
CA THR A 444 -9.85 15.64 -25.40
C THR A 444 -9.83 14.91 -24.04
N SER A 445 -9.93 15.62 -22.93
CA SER A 445 -9.92 15.01 -21.58
C SER A 445 -11.02 13.97 -21.36
N PRO A 446 -10.73 12.80 -20.80
CA PRO A 446 -11.66 11.66 -20.77
C PRO A 446 -12.89 11.87 -19.88
N ASP A 447 -12.83 12.79 -18.92
CA ASP A 447 -13.73 12.98 -17.77
C ASP A 447 -14.63 14.23 -17.88
N ILE A 448 -14.47 15.02 -18.93
CA ILE A 448 -15.29 16.22 -19.20
C ILE A 448 -15.78 16.29 -20.66
N THR A 449 -16.90 16.97 -20.91
CA THR A 449 -17.49 17.09 -22.25
C THR A 449 -18.42 18.30 -22.41
N TYR A 450 -18.54 18.81 -23.63
CA TYR A 450 -19.55 19.76 -24.11
C TYR A 450 -20.73 19.09 -24.81
N VAL A 451 -20.75 17.75 -24.90
CA VAL A 451 -21.90 17.02 -25.45
C VAL A 451 -23.10 17.21 -24.53
N GLN A 452 -24.20 17.68 -25.12
CA GLN A 452 -25.43 18.04 -24.41
C GLN A 452 -26.39 16.85 -24.22
N GLU A 453 -26.10 15.70 -24.82
CA GLU A 453 -26.84 14.45 -24.63
C GLU A 453 -26.05 13.47 -23.74
N PRO A 454 -26.51 13.16 -22.51
CA PRO A 454 -25.75 12.35 -21.56
C PRO A 454 -25.35 10.96 -22.06
N LEU A 455 -26.18 10.35 -22.92
CA LEU A 455 -25.93 9.01 -23.47
C LEU A 455 -24.89 9.01 -24.61
N GLU A 456 -24.47 10.19 -25.06
CA GLU A 456 -23.37 10.38 -26.01
C GLU A 456 -22.05 10.77 -25.28
N SER A 457 -22.04 10.75 -23.94
CA SER A 457 -20.84 11.02 -23.15
C SER A 457 -19.80 9.90 -23.29
N LYS A 458 -18.51 10.25 -23.21
CA LYS A 458 -17.37 9.33 -23.37
C LYS A 458 -17.33 8.21 -22.33
N TRP A 459 -17.99 8.41 -21.20
CA TRP A 459 -18.01 7.52 -20.04
C TRP A 459 -19.39 6.94 -19.76
N VAL A 460 -20.29 6.90 -20.75
CA VAL A 460 -21.65 6.38 -20.60
C VAL A 460 -21.68 4.94 -20.04
N HIS A 461 -20.66 4.13 -20.32
CA HIS A 461 -20.50 2.76 -19.80
C HIS A 461 -20.26 2.71 -18.29
N LYS A 462 -19.89 3.82 -17.65
CA LYS A 462 -19.72 3.93 -16.20
C LYS A 462 -21.01 4.36 -15.47
N PHE A 463 -22.09 4.69 -16.17
CA PHE A 463 -23.35 5.06 -15.51
C PHE A 463 -23.95 3.86 -14.76
N LYS A 464 -24.32 4.08 -13.49
CA LYS A 464 -25.11 3.09 -12.72
C LYS A 464 -26.46 2.77 -13.40
N SER A 465 -27.03 3.76 -14.10
CA SER A 465 -28.28 3.65 -14.84
C SER A 465 -28.31 4.62 -16.02
N THR A 466 -28.78 4.16 -17.17
CA THR A 466 -29.03 5.01 -18.35
C THR A 466 -30.43 5.65 -18.35
N SER A 467 -31.30 5.29 -17.39
CA SER A 467 -32.64 5.85 -17.23
C SER A 467 -32.78 6.80 -16.05
N THR A 468 -31.81 6.80 -15.13
CA THR A 468 -31.75 7.68 -13.96
C THR A 468 -30.29 8.07 -13.76
N ILE A 469 -29.90 9.16 -14.41
CA ILE A 469 -28.50 9.56 -14.54
C ILE A 469 -28.15 10.53 -13.40
N ALA A 470 -27.10 10.22 -12.65
CA ALA A 470 -26.59 11.10 -11.58
C ALA A 470 -26.18 12.47 -12.15
N GLY A 471 -26.43 13.54 -11.42
CA GLY A 471 -26.17 14.92 -11.86
C GLY A 471 -27.16 15.50 -12.88
N ARG A 472 -28.08 14.68 -13.42
CA ARG A 472 -29.19 15.11 -14.30
C ARG A 472 -30.56 14.80 -13.71
N ASP A 473 -30.81 13.53 -13.44
CA ASP A 473 -32.10 13.03 -12.93
C ASP A 473 -32.08 12.88 -11.41
N ASP A 474 -30.89 12.66 -10.84
CA ASP A 474 -30.63 12.57 -9.41
C ASP A 474 -29.36 13.35 -9.04
N GLU A 475 -29.53 14.55 -8.49
CA GLU A 475 -28.44 15.39 -7.99
C GLU A 475 -28.08 15.09 -6.52
N SER A 476 -28.81 14.18 -5.87
CA SER A 476 -28.63 13.88 -4.44
C SER A 476 -27.53 12.85 -4.16
N ASP A 477 -27.26 11.94 -5.10
CA ASP A 477 -26.14 10.99 -5.01
C ASP A 477 -24.84 11.68 -5.43
N GLN A 478 -24.20 12.40 -4.51
CA GLN A 478 -22.91 13.08 -4.72
C GLN A 478 -21.71 12.19 -4.35
N ALA A 479 -21.87 10.86 -4.27
CA ALA A 479 -20.76 9.95 -4.02
C ALA A 479 -19.74 9.98 -5.17
N ASN A 480 -18.48 9.63 -4.91
CA ASN A 480 -17.44 9.56 -5.95
C ASN A 480 -17.79 8.51 -7.03
N GLU A 481 -18.47 7.44 -6.64
CA GLU A 481 -18.92 6.37 -7.52
C GLU A 481 -20.20 6.73 -8.31
N ALA A 482 -20.82 7.88 -8.02
CA ALA A 482 -22.00 8.38 -8.73
C ALA A 482 -21.61 9.02 -10.08
N VAL A 483 -21.00 8.22 -10.95
CA VAL A 483 -20.64 8.63 -12.30
C VAL A 483 -21.90 8.92 -13.10
N GLY A 484 -21.95 10.11 -13.68
CA GLY A 484 -23.12 10.67 -14.31
C GLY A 484 -22.77 11.82 -15.24
N TRP A 485 -23.68 12.77 -15.35
CA TRP A 485 -23.54 13.93 -16.23
C TRP A 485 -23.78 15.17 -15.36
N TRP A 486 -22.73 15.64 -14.72
CA TRP A 486 -22.81 16.73 -13.75
C TRP A 486 -22.47 18.06 -14.41
N SER A 487 -23.34 19.05 -14.21
CA SER A 487 -23.17 20.39 -14.77
C SER A 487 -21.94 21.10 -14.21
N GLY A 488 -21.04 21.48 -15.10
CA GLY A 488 -19.92 22.39 -14.91
C GLY A 488 -18.53 21.76 -15.04
N CYS A 489 -17.58 22.51 -15.63
CA CYS A 489 -16.16 22.17 -15.66
C CYS A 489 -15.32 23.43 -15.99
N TYR A 490 -14.06 23.47 -15.54
CA TYR A 490 -13.18 24.65 -15.54
C TYR A 490 -13.83 25.95 -14.97
N SER A 491 -14.63 26.63 -15.80
CA SER A 491 -15.25 27.93 -15.51
C SER A 491 -16.63 28.08 -16.16
N HIS A 492 -17.21 26.97 -16.62
CA HIS A 492 -18.56 26.90 -17.15
C HIS A 492 -19.44 26.21 -16.13
N ASP A 493 -20.58 26.80 -15.81
CA ASP A 493 -21.57 26.30 -14.86
C ASP A 493 -22.59 25.36 -15.51
N GLU A 494 -23.02 25.66 -16.74
CA GLU A 494 -24.10 24.92 -17.44
C GLU A 494 -23.72 24.29 -18.79
N ILE A 495 -22.59 24.70 -19.38
CA ILE A 495 -22.25 24.34 -20.76
C ILE A 495 -21.40 23.07 -20.84
N CYS A 496 -20.42 22.97 -19.95
CA CYS A 496 -19.54 21.81 -19.84
C CYS A 496 -20.09 20.86 -18.77
N HIS A 497 -19.84 19.57 -18.93
CA HIS A 497 -20.26 18.53 -18.00
C HIS A 497 -19.06 17.68 -17.61
N ARG A 498 -19.07 17.22 -16.37
CA ARG A 498 -18.05 16.35 -15.77
C ARG A 498 -18.62 15.00 -15.36
N SER A 499 -17.77 14.00 -15.26
CA SER A 499 -18.15 12.62 -14.93
C SER A 499 -18.68 12.46 -13.51
N SER A 500 -18.21 13.24 -12.54
CA SER A 500 -18.58 13.10 -11.14
C SER A 500 -18.62 14.43 -10.38
N TYR A 501 -19.44 14.48 -9.32
CA TYR A 501 -19.46 15.61 -8.39
C TYR A 501 -18.26 15.57 -7.44
N ASN A 502 -17.96 14.43 -6.85
CA ASN A 502 -17.00 14.30 -5.76
C ASN A 502 -15.72 13.62 -6.23
N SER A 503 -14.77 14.39 -6.77
CA SER A 503 -13.48 13.91 -7.30
C SER A 503 -12.34 14.85 -6.90
N ILE A 504 -11.11 14.34 -6.83
CA ILE A 504 -9.88 15.13 -6.64
C ILE A 504 -9.66 16.17 -7.75
N MET A 505 -10.30 16.01 -8.91
CA MET A 505 -10.28 17.00 -9.99
C MET A 505 -11.26 18.15 -9.75
N ASN A 506 -12.17 18.04 -8.77
CA ASN A 506 -13.19 19.05 -8.48
C ASN A 506 -12.78 19.96 -7.32
N GLY A 507 -13.38 21.15 -7.28
CA GLY A 507 -13.26 22.12 -6.21
C GLY A 507 -14.31 23.21 -6.26
N THR A 508 -15.10 23.36 -5.18
CA THR A 508 -16.07 24.44 -5.09
C THR A 508 -15.42 25.72 -4.55
N TYR A 509 -15.38 26.79 -5.34
CA TYR A 509 -14.92 28.11 -4.92
C TYR A 509 -16.12 29.01 -4.60
N THR A 510 -16.09 29.72 -3.46
CA THR A 510 -17.18 30.61 -3.03
C THR A 510 -16.85 32.10 -3.13
N ASN A 511 -15.58 32.50 -3.28
CA ASN A 511 -15.12 33.86 -3.62
C ASN A 511 -13.61 33.87 -3.97
N TYR A 512 -13.09 35.00 -4.49
CA TYR A 512 -11.67 35.18 -4.83
C TYR A 512 -10.73 35.04 -3.63
N SER A 513 -11.12 35.54 -2.45
CA SER A 513 -10.32 35.35 -1.23
C SER A 513 -10.24 33.88 -0.84
N ASP A 514 -11.34 33.14 -0.96
CA ASP A 514 -11.39 31.70 -0.71
C ASP A 514 -10.52 30.92 -1.70
N TRP A 515 -10.47 31.34 -2.96
CA TRP A 515 -9.54 30.79 -3.95
C TRP A 515 -8.08 31.17 -3.61
N TYR A 516 -7.81 32.45 -3.34
CA TYR A 516 -6.48 33.00 -3.07
C TYR A 516 -5.81 32.41 -1.81
N LEU A 517 -6.63 32.13 -0.78
CA LEU A 517 -6.22 31.62 0.53
C LEU A 517 -6.16 30.09 0.60
N ASN A 518 -7.02 29.40 -0.14
CA ASN A 518 -7.19 27.95 0.01
C ASN A 518 -6.67 27.16 -1.20
N ASP A 519 -6.56 27.78 -2.38
CA ASP A 519 -5.99 27.32 -3.68
C ASP A 519 -6.48 25.97 -4.23
N ILE A 520 -7.08 25.13 -3.39
CA ILE A 520 -7.62 23.81 -3.70
C ILE A 520 -8.62 23.49 -2.58
N ARG A 521 -9.89 23.80 -2.79
CA ARG A 521 -10.96 23.03 -2.12
C ARG A 521 -11.23 21.86 -3.03
N HIS A 522 -11.41 20.68 -2.49
CA HIS A 522 -11.81 19.52 -3.28
C HIS A 522 -12.97 18.88 -2.57
N ASP A 523 -13.98 18.51 -3.34
CA ASP A 523 -15.15 17.85 -2.79
C ASP A 523 -14.83 16.37 -2.47
N GLY A 524 -13.72 15.85 -3.02
CA GLY A 524 -13.18 14.49 -2.81
C GLY A 524 -11.66 14.34 -2.85
N LEU A 525 -11.16 13.23 -2.30
CA LEU A 525 -9.72 12.88 -2.30
C LEU A 525 -9.34 11.81 -3.33
N ASN A 526 -10.34 11.25 -3.99
CA ASN A 526 -10.19 10.11 -4.89
C ASN A 526 -10.41 10.53 -6.33
N TRP A 527 -9.73 9.84 -7.23
CA TRP A 527 -10.15 9.81 -8.62
C TRP A 527 -11.48 9.09 -8.71
N ASP A 528 -12.36 9.57 -9.59
CA ASP A 528 -13.61 8.86 -9.87
C ASP A 528 -13.37 7.62 -10.74
N PRO A 529 -14.39 6.76 -10.94
CA PRO A 529 -14.23 5.55 -11.75
C PRO A 529 -13.81 5.78 -13.22
N VAL A 530 -14.03 6.97 -13.78
CA VAL A 530 -13.57 7.33 -15.14
C VAL A 530 -12.06 7.55 -15.12
N ALA A 531 -11.58 8.34 -14.17
CA ALA A 531 -10.16 8.58 -13.97
C ALA A 531 -9.41 7.28 -13.61
N VAL A 532 -9.96 6.42 -12.76
CA VAL A 532 -9.34 5.11 -12.43
C VAL A 532 -9.17 4.23 -13.67
N GLU A 533 -10.17 4.18 -14.56
CA GLU A 533 -10.05 3.47 -15.85
C GLU A 533 -9.01 4.14 -16.76
N GLY A 534 -9.01 5.47 -16.81
CA GLY A 534 -8.02 6.25 -17.55
C GLY A 534 -6.58 6.02 -17.10
N PHE A 535 -6.35 5.77 -15.80
CA PHE A 535 -5.03 5.42 -15.27
C PHE A 535 -4.52 4.14 -15.91
N GLU A 536 -5.34 3.11 -15.90
CA GLU A 536 -4.98 1.79 -16.44
C GLU A 536 -4.77 1.86 -17.96
N LEU A 537 -5.64 2.57 -18.69
CA LEU A 537 -5.48 2.78 -20.14
C LEU A 537 -4.16 3.50 -20.47
N ARG A 538 -3.81 4.53 -19.69
CA ARG A 538 -2.51 5.19 -19.83
C ARG A 538 -1.36 4.24 -19.51
N SER A 539 -1.46 3.47 -18.42
CA SER A 539 -0.43 2.49 -18.04
C SER A 539 -0.20 1.45 -19.13
N LEU A 540 -1.25 0.96 -19.80
CA LEU A 540 -1.12 0.07 -20.95
C LEU A 540 -0.48 0.77 -22.15
N ALA A 541 -0.86 2.02 -22.44
CA ALA A 541 -0.27 2.79 -23.54
C ALA A 541 1.25 2.93 -23.39
N GLU A 542 1.72 3.24 -22.19
CA GLU A 542 3.15 3.36 -21.85
C GLU A 542 3.86 1.99 -21.83
N GLN A 543 3.12 0.88 -21.73
CA GLN A 543 3.61 -0.49 -21.89
C GLN A 543 3.62 -0.97 -23.34
N GLY A 544 3.25 -0.11 -24.30
CA GLY A 544 3.27 -0.43 -25.72
C GLY A 544 1.93 -0.90 -26.29
N LEU A 545 0.79 -0.52 -25.70
CA LEU A 545 -0.55 -0.86 -26.22
C LEU A 545 -0.71 -0.52 -27.70
N HIS A 546 0.01 0.50 -28.19
CA HIS A 546 -0.09 0.99 -29.57
C HIS A 546 1.17 0.74 -30.42
N SER A 547 1.91 -0.33 -30.13
CA SER A 547 3.24 -0.63 -30.71
C SER A 547 3.23 -1.68 -31.85
N ILE A 548 2.24 -1.63 -32.74
CA ILE A 548 2.12 -2.59 -33.85
C ILE A 548 3.21 -2.38 -34.90
N ASN A 549 3.86 -3.48 -35.30
CA ASN A 549 4.87 -3.52 -36.35
C ASN A 549 4.48 -4.58 -37.38
N ALA A 550 4.59 -4.26 -38.67
CA ALA A 550 4.24 -5.16 -39.75
C ALA A 550 5.40 -5.29 -40.76
N SER A 551 5.73 -6.53 -41.14
CA SER A 551 6.82 -6.84 -42.07
C SER A 551 6.44 -7.92 -43.08
N LEU A 552 6.74 -7.68 -44.36
CA LEU A 552 6.51 -8.66 -45.41
C LEU A 552 7.62 -9.72 -45.44
N GLY A 553 7.24 -10.97 -45.70
CA GLY A 553 8.17 -12.05 -45.98
C GLY A 553 8.98 -11.82 -47.27
N SER A 554 10.07 -12.54 -47.45
CA SER A 554 11.03 -12.35 -48.56
C SER A 554 10.45 -12.49 -49.97
N ASN A 555 9.29 -13.13 -50.11
CA ASN A 555 8.54 -13.31 -51.35
C ASN A 555 7.19 -12.58 -51.37
N ASN A 556 6.89 -11.73 -50.39
CA ASN A 556 5.60 -11.06 -50.19
C ASN A 556 4.39 -12.00 -50.10
N GLU A 557 4.58 -13.29 -49.81
CA GLU A 557 3.48 -14.26 -49.64
C GLU A 557 2.97 -14.35 -48.19
N THR A 558 3.70 -13.74 -47.26
CA THR A 558 3.35 -13.72 -45.83
C THR A 558 3.57 -12.33 -45.26
N LEU A 559 2.81 -12.01 -44.22
CA LEU A 559 2.96 -10.82 -43.41
C LEU A 559 3.14 -11.24 -41.95
N THR A 560 4.22 -10.78 -41.30
CA THR A 560 4.42 -10.94 -39.87
C THR A 560 4.07 -9.64 -39.18
N VAL A 561 3.15 -9.72 -38.20
CA VAL A 561 2.68 -8.58 -37.41
C VAL A 561 3.01 -8.86 -35.95
N SER A 562 3.60 -7.89 -35.27
CA SER A 562 4.06 -8.02 -33.87
C SER A 562 3.72 -6.80 -33.03
N THR A 563 3.68 -6.98 -31.72
CA THR A 563 3.54 -5.92 -30.72
C THR A 563 4.70 -5.94 -29.73
N GLN A 564 5.08 -4.77 -29.23
CA GLN A 564 6.00 -4.62 -28.09
C GLN A 564 5.25 -4.52 -26.75
N LEU A 565 3.91 -4.63 -26.76
CA LEU A 565 3.09 -4.58 -25.56
C LEU A 565 3.59 -5.59 -24.53
N ASN A 566 3.95 -5.12 -23.35
CA ASN A 566 4.30 -5.96 -22.20
C ASN A 566 3.20 -5.86 -21.14
N VAL A 567 2.64 -6.99 -20.70
CA VAL A 567 1.55 -7.02 -19.71
C VAL A 567 1.68 -8.26 -18.84
N ASN A 568 1.11 -8.19 -17.64
CA ASN A 568 0.99 -9.33 -16.74
C ASN A 568 -0.13 -10.26 -17.23
N ASP A 569 0.21 -11.45 -17.70
CA ASP A 569 -0.74 -12.45 -18.22
C ASP A 569 -1.75 -12.98 -17.17
N SER A 570 -1.55 -12.67 -15.88
CA SER A 570 -2.54 -12.95 -14.82
C SER A 570 -3.62 -11.87 -14.70
N VAL A 571 -3.42 -10.73 -15.35
CA VAL A 571 -4.31 -9.55 -15.33
C VAL A 571 -4.89 -9.28 -16.71
N TYR A 572 -4.11 -9.54 -17.76
CA TYR A 572 -4.45 -9.23 -19.15
C TYR A 572 -4.34 -10.42 -20.08
N GLU A 573 -5.14 -10.37 -21.13
CA GLU A 573 -5.05 -11.28 -22.26
C GLU A 573 -4.90 -10.50 -23.56
N ILE A 574 -3.89 -10.83 -24.37
CA ILE A 574 -3.72 -10.30 -25.73
C ILE A 574 -4.41 -11.25 -26.70
N ARG A 575 -5.39 -10.73 -27.44
CA ARG A 575 -6.14 -11.49 -28.46
C ARG A 575 -5.86 -10.94 -29.85
N TRP A 576 -5.59 -11.83 -30.80
CA TRP A 576 -5.37 -11.48 -32.21
C TRP A 576 -6.62 -11.69 -33.05
N TYR A 577 -6.82 -10.81 -34.04
CA TYR A 577 -7.93 -10.83 -34.97
C TYR A 577 -7.43 -10.68 -36.39
N ILE A 578 -8.03 -11.44 -37.31
CA ILE A 578 -7.78 -11.33 -38.75
C ILE A 578 -9.13 -11.06 -39.42
N ASN A 579 -9.27 -9.93 -40.11
CA ASN A 579 -10.54 -9.48 -40.70
C ASN A 579 -11.70 -9.48 -39.70
N GLY A 580 -11.44 -8.98 -38.48
CA GLY A 580 -12.40 -8.97 -37.37
C GLY A 580 -12.67 -10.34 -36.71
N VAL A 581 -12.03 -11.43 -37.16
CA VAL A 581 -12.25 -12.78 -36.61
C VAL A 581 -11.15 -13.15 -35.62
N LEU A 582 -11.54 -13.49 -34.39
CA LEU A 582 -10.65 -13.92 -33.31
C LEU A 582 -9.84 -15.17 -33.70
N GLN A 583 -8.55 -15.14 -33.39
CA GLN A 583 -7.60 -16.25 -33.56
C GLN A 583 -7.24 -16.84 -32.18
N GLU A 584 -8.07 -17.75 -31.66
CA GLU A 584 -7.91 -18.31 -30.30
C GLU A 584 -6.54 -18.96 -30.06
N SER A 585 -5.96 -19.60 -31.08
CA SER A 585 -4.65 -20.24 -30.99
C SER A 585 -3.47 -19.28 -30.83
N ASN A 586 -3.70 -17.97 -30.97
CA ASN A 586 -2.68 -16.93 -30.89
C ASN A 586 -2.80 -16.07 -29.63
N THR A 587 -3.62 -16.48 -28.67
CA THR A 587 -3.77 -15.78 -27.40
C THR A 587 -2.42 -15.61 -26.69
N ASN A 588 -2.12 -14.39 -26.23
CA ASN A 588 -0.87 -13.96 -25.58
C ASN A 588 0.41 -14.05 -26.45
N GLU A 589 0.31 -14.39 -27.73
CA GLU A 589 1.43 -14.31 -28.64
C GLU A 589 1.83 -12.85 -28.89
N LYS A 590 3.14 -12.55 -28.92
CA LYS A 590 3.64 -11.20 -29.24
C LYS A 590 3.76 -10.96 -30.76
N SER A 591 3.63 -12.01 -31.57
CA SER A 591 3.76 -11.95 -33.02
C SER A 591 2.96 -13.06 -33.69
N ILE A 592 2.33 -12.73 -34.81
CA ILE A 592 1.66 -13.71 -35.67
C ILE A 592 2.11 -13.55 -37.12
N THR A 593 2.01 -14.63 -37.88
CA THR A 593 2.26 -14.60 -39.33
C THR A 593 1.02 -15.05 -40.09
N VAL A 594 0.60 -14.23 -41.05
CA VAL A 594 -0.55 -14.51 -41.91
C VAL A 594 -0.10 -14.68 -43.36
N SER A 595 -0.82 -15.50 -44.11
CA SER A 595 -0.61 -15.67 -45.55
C SER A 595 -1.30 -14.56 -46.34
N LYS A 596 -0.73 -14.23 -47.50
CA LYS A 596 -1.28 -13.29 -48.48
C LYS A 596 -2.75 -13.62 -48.80
N SER A 597 -3.56 -12.57 -48.88
CA SER A 597 -4.99 -12.65 -49.23
C SER A 597 -5.28 -11.82 -50.49
N THR A 598 -6.56 -11.67 -50.85
CA THR A 598 -7.03 -10.78 -51.92
C THR A 598 -7.62 -9.50 -51.35
N GLY A 599 -7.28 -8.35 -51.92
CA GLY A 599 -7.82 -7.06 -51.47
C GLY A 599 -7.25 -6.63 -50.11
N TYR A 600 -8.07 -5.95 -49.32
CA TYR A 600 -7.70 -5.53 -47.97
C TYR A 600 -7.75 -6.71 -46.98
N GLN A 601 -6.76 -6.75 -46.08
CA GLN A 601 -6.71 -7.67 -44.97
C GLN A 601 -6.34 -6.92 -43.70
N SER A 602 -7.19 -6.97 -42.67
CA SER A 602 -6.92 -6.37 -41.36
C SER A 602 -6.35 -7.41 -40.40
N ILE A 603 -5.34 -6.99 -39.65
CA ILE A 603 -4.69 -7.77 -38.60
C ILE A 603 -4.63 -6.87 -37.37
N ALA A 604 -5.28 -7.27 -36.30
CA ALA A 604 -5.31 -6.50 -35.06
C ALA A 604 -4.93 -7.36 -33.86
N TYR A 605 -4.43 -6.72 -32.81
CA TYR A 605 -4.51 -7.28 -31.47
C TYR A 605 -5.31 -6.33 -30.58
N ARG A 606 -5.95 -6.91 -29.56
CA ARG A 606 -6.66 -6.20 -28.49
C ARG A 606 -6.30 -6.81 -27.14
N VAL A 607 -6.29 -5.97 -26.11
CA VAL A 607 -6.05 -6.33 -24.71
C VAL A 607 -7.37 -6.42 -23.99
N PHE A 608 -7.52 -7.47 -23.19
CA PHE A 608 -8.68 -7.70 -22.35
C PHE A 608 -8.25 -7.79 -20.90
N ASP A 609 -8.92 -7.03 -20.04
CA ASP A 609 -8.82 -7.17 -18.59
C ASP A 609 -9.57 -8.42 -18.16
N ILE A 610 -8.85 -9.40 -17.61
CA ILE A 610 -9.39 -10.72 -17.24
C ILE A 610 -9.60 -10.86 -15.72
N ARG A 611 -9.49 -9.78 -14.95
CA ARG A 611 -9.82 -9.76 -13.53
C ARG A 611 -11.31 -10.07 -13.32
N GLU A 612 -11.64 -10.62 -12.15
CA GLU A 612 -13.05 -10.84 -11.76
C GLU A 612 -13.84 -9.52 -11.73
N GLU A 613 -13.20 -8.45 -11.27
CA GLU A 613 -13.70 -7.08 -11.28
C GLU A 613 -12.76 -6.20 -12.13
N PRO A 614 -13.02 -6.08 -13.45
CA PRO A 614 -12.13 -5.35 -14.36
C PRO A 614 -12.18 -3.84 -14.13
N ILE A 615 -11.03 -3.18 -14.24
CA ILE A 615 -10.94 -1.70 -14.28
C ILE A 615 -11.38 -1.20 -15.67
N ILE A 616 -10.93 -1.88 -16.73
CA ILE A 616 -11.25 -1.54 -18.12
C ILE A 616 -12.58 -2.18 -18.49
N THR A 617 -13.58 -1.32 -18.66
CA THR A 617 -14.98 -1.65 -18.96
C THR A 617 -15.51 -0.90 -20.18
N VAL A 618 -14.75 0.10 -20.68
CA VAL A 618 -15.02 0.75 -21.95
C VAL A 618 -15.11 -0.29 -23.07
N THR A 619 -16.09 -0.12 -23.95
CA THR A 619 -16.26 -1.01 -25.10
C THR A 619 -15.29 -0.62 -26.21
N ASP A 620 -14.76 -1.63 -26.90
CA ASP A 620 -13.86 -1.48 -28.05
C ASP A 620 -14.41 -2.31 -29.23
N ASP A 621 -14.84 -1.62 -30.28
CA ASP A 621 -15.21 -2.16 -31.58
C ASP A 621 -14.00 -2.09 -32.52
N ILE A 622 -13.49 -3.26 -32.88
CA ILE A 622 -12.29 -3.43 -33.70
C ILE A 622 -12.33 -2.75 -35.08
N GLU A 623 -13.52 -2.45 -35.60
CA GLU A 623 -13.69 -1.80 -36.91
C GLU A 623 -14.02 -0.30 -36.79
N GLN A 624 -14.21 0.22 -35.58
CA GLN A 624 -14.51 1.62 -35.32
C GLN A 624 -13.28 2.35 -34.75
N PHE A 625 -12.92 3.48 -35.36
CA PHE A 625 -11.78 4.28 -34.92
C PHE A 625 -12.24 5.32 -33.87
N GLY A 626 -11.43 5.54 -32.84
CA GLY A 626 -11.66 6.54 -31.81
C GLY A 626 -12.82 6.21 -30.88
N ASP A 627 -13.12 4.93 -30.70
CA ASP A 627 -14.23 4.43 -29.88
C ASP A 627 -13.92 4.44 -28.37
N VAL A 628 -12.67 4.20 -27.98
CA VAL A 628 -12.21 4.35 -26.59
C VAL A 628 -11.88 5.81 -26.30
N TYR A 629 -12.73 6.48 -25.51
CA TYR A 629 -12.56 7.89 -25.09
C TYR A 629 -12.17 8.85 -26.24
N LEU A 630 -12.78 8.69 -27.43
CA LEU A 630 -12.47 9.51 -28.61
C LEU A 630 -10.99 9.46 -29.06
N GLY A 631 -10.31 8.36 -28.76
CA GLY A 631 -8.91 8.14 -29.08
C GLY A 631 -7.93 8.90 -28.19
N GLU A 632 -8.35 9.41 -27.03
CA GLU A 632 -7.49 10.17 -26.09
C GLU A 632 -6.24 9.38 -25.67
N TYR A 633 -6.39 8.08 -25.46
CA TYR A 633 -5.28 7.21 -25.08
C TYR A 633 -4.47 6.69 -26.28
N GLY A 634 -4.82 7.11 -27.50
CA GLY A 634 -4.24 6.59 -28.73
C GLY A 634 -2.78 6.97 -29.00
N GLY A 635 -2.15 6.25 -29.92
CA GLY A 635 -0.76 6.44 -30.31
C GLY A 635 -0.44 7.84 -30.86
N LYS A 636 0.81 8.33 -30.63
CA LYS A 636 1.29 9.69 -30.93
C LYS A 636 0.99 10.17 -32.36
N THR A 637 -0.13 10.86 -32.52
CA THR A 637 -0.38 11.73 -33.67
C THR A 637 -1.20 12.92 -33.16
N GLY A 638 -0.64 14.12 -33.27
CA GLY A 638 -1.13 15.32 -32.58
C GLY A 638 -2.58 15.72 -32.89
N PHE A 639 -3.02 16.83 -32.31
CA PHE A 639 -4.40 17.30 -32.45
C PHE A 639 -4.75 17.79 -33.86
N TRP A 640 -6.00 17.56 -34.26
CA TRP A 640 -6.58 18.07 -35.50
C TRP A 640 -7.95 18.69 -35.28
N TYR A 641 -8.29 19.67 -36.10
CA TYR A 641 -9.65 20.21 -36.17
C TYR A 641 -10.57 19.24 -36.89
N CYS A 642 -11.68 18.89 -36.23
CA CYS A 642 -12.65 17.93 -36.73
C CYS A 642 -14.07 18.49 -36.71
N PRO A 643 -14.99 17.90 -37.50
CA PRO A 643 -16.42 18.16 -37.38
C PRO A 643 -16.89 17.93 -35.94
N LEU A 644 -17.85 18.75 -35.51
CA LEU A 644 -18.47 18.64 -34.20
C LEU A 644 -19.22 17.32 -34.08
N LEU A 645 -19.25 16.77 -32.86
CA LEU A 645 -20.17 15.69 -32.53
C LEU A 645 -21.62 16.18 -32.64
N PRO A 646 -22.59 15.27 -32.79
CA PRO A 646 -23.98 15.58 -32.53
C PRO A 646 -24.13 16.25 -31.15
N ASN A 647 -25.13 17.14 -31.05
CA ASN A 647 -25.56 17.72 -29.77
C ASN A 647 -24.46 18.45 -28.97
N VAL A 648 -23.44 19.00 -29.64
CA VAL A 648 -22.48 19.91 -28.99
C VAL A 648 -23.10 21.29 -28.80
N TRP A 649 -22.71 22.00 -27.72
CA TRP A 649 -23.20 23.34 -27.39
C TRP A 649 -23.08 24.37 -28.54
N GLU A 650 -24.10 25.21 -28.68
CA GLU A 650 -24.16 26.31 -29.65
C GLU A 650 -23.12 27.38 -29.30
N GLY A 651 -22.04 27.46 -30.08
CA GLY A 651 -20.92 28.37 -29.83
C GLY A 651 -19.55 27.72 -29.95
N ILE A 652 -19.50 26.39 -30.05
CA ILE A 652 -18.33 25.66 -30.53
C ILE A 652 -18.42 25.59 -32.05
N THR A 653 -17.42 26.11 -32.75
CA THR A 653 -17.37 26.06 -34.23
C THR A 653 -16.51 24.93 -34.75
N GLU A 654 -15.54 24.48 -33.96
CA GLU A 654 -14.58 23.42 -34.26
C GLU A 654 -14.21 22.69 -32.95
N ARG A 655 -13.88 21.40 -33.04
CA ARG A 655 -13.33 20.64 -31.91
C ARG A 655 -11.95 20.09 -32.23
N LEU A 656 -11.13 19.88 -31.20
CA LEU A 656 -9.92 19.07 -31.34
C LEU A 656 -10.29 17.60 -31.22
N CYS A 657 -9.67 16.78 -32.06
CA CYS A 657 -9.69 15.33 -31.89
C CYS A 657 -8.28 14.79 -32.01
N ASN A 658 -8.11 13.62 -31.40
CA ASN A 658 -6.92 12.82 -31.53
C ASN A 658 -6.90 12.13 -32.88
N SER A 659 -5.73 12.13 -33.52
CA SER A 659 -5.55 11.28 -34.68
C SER A 659 -5.36 9.84 -34.20
N THR A 660 -6.07 8.93 -34.86
CA THR A 660 -6.17 7.54 -34.43
C THR A 660 -5.57 6.58 -35.42
N PHE A 661 -5.15 7.06 -36.60
CA PHE A 661 -4.61 6.21 -37.64
C PHE A 661 -3.53 6.89 -38.48
N TYR A 662 -2.74 6.08 -39.17
CA TYR A 662 -1.69 6.50 -40.11
C TYR A 662 -1.82 5.68 -41.39
N ALA A 663 -1.87 6.34 -42.56
CA ALA A 663 -2.10 5.67 -43.85
C ALA A 663 -1.06 6.03 -44.92
N VAL A 664 -0.77 5.08 -45.80
CA VAL A 664 0.20 5.26 -46.90
C VAL A 664 -0.48 5.10 -48.26
N TYR A 665 -0.29 6.10 -49.13
CA TYR A 665 -0.91 6.25 -50.44
C TYR A 665 0.15 6.44 -51.54
N GLU A 666 0.21 5.57 -52.56
CA GLU A 666 1.07 5.72 -53.78
C GLU A 666 2.55 6.17 -53.62
N GLY A 667 3.12 6.14 -52.42
CA GLY A 667 4.48 6.62 -52.14
C GLY A 667 4.55 7.87 -51.25
N ASP A 668 3.42 8.54 -51.01
CA ASP A 668 3.24 9.59 -50.02
C ASP A 668 2.59 9.02 -48.74
N SER A 669 2.85 9.67 -47.61
CA SER A 669 2.25 9.33 -46.31
C SER A 669 1.23 10.40 -45.92
N ILE A 670 0.09 9.99 -45.37
CA ILE A 670 -0.92 10.92 -44.84
C ILE A 670 -1.21 10.56 -43.38
N TYR A 671 -1.19 11.57 -42.52
CA TYR A 671 -1.68 11.50 -41.13
C TYR A 671 -3.05 12.17 -41.12
N THR A 672 -4.09 11.48 -40.63
CA THR A 672 -5.46 11.99 -40.66
C THR A 672 -6.24 11.56 -39.43
N ALA A 673 -7.08 12.46 -38.92
CA ALA A 673 -7.97 12.19 -37.78
C ALA A 673 -9.21 11.35 -38.17
N PRO A 674 -9.95 10.79 -37.19
CA PRO A 674 -11.20 10.06 -37.40
C PRO A 674 -12.25 10.82 -38.22
N SER A 675 -12.13 12.15 -38.30
CA SER A 675 -13.01 13.02 -39.08
C SER A 675 -12.99 12.77 -40.59
N ILE A 676 -11.96 12.08 -41.11
CA ILE A 676 -11.84 11.70 -42.52
C ILE A 676 -12.27 10.24 -42.73
N ALA A 677 -12.04 9.38 -41.75
CA ALA A 677 -12.47 8.00 -41.74
C ALA A 677 -12.70 7.52 -40.31
N SER A 678 -13.86 6.94 -40.06
CA SER A 678 -14.26 6.40 -38.75
C SER A 678 -14.16 4.87 -38.67
N SER A 679 -13.79 4.23 -39.78
CA SER A 679 -13.70 2.78 -39.90
C SER A 679 -12.78 2.35 -41.02
N ASN A 680 -12.43 1.05 -41.05
CA ASN A 680 -11.75 0.44 -42.20
C ASN A 680 -12.58 0.60 -43.48
N ALA A 681 -13.90 0.41 -43.41
CA ALA A 681 -14.79 0.53 -44.57
C ALA A 681 -14.74 1.92 -45.22
N ASP A 682 -14.61 2.98 -44.41
CA ASP A 682 -14.45 4.35 -44.91
C ASP A 682 -13.15 4.47 -45.72
N LEU A 683 -12.03 3.97 -45.20
CA LEU A 683 -10.73 4.02 -45.90
C LEU A 683 -10.71 3.15 -47.17
N GLU A 684 -11.30 1.96 -47.12
CA GLU A 684 -11.41 1.07 -48.27
C GLU A 684 -12.18 1.70 -49.43
N SER A 685 -13.15 2.58 -49.14
CA SER A 685 -13.95 3.28 -50.15
C SER A 685 -13.12 4.18 -51.08
N TYR A 686 -11.94 4.63 -50.63
CA TYR A 686 -11.05 5.48 -51.42
C TYR A 686 -10.15 4.66 -52.38
N SER A 687 -10.10 3.32 -52.27
CA SER A 687 -9.45 2.33 -53.15
C SER A 687 -7.94 2.47 -53.40
N ASN A 688 -7.29 3.45 -52.78
CA ASN A 688 -6.02 3.99 -53.24
C ASN A 688 -4.89 3.75 -52.19
N PHE A 689 -5.24 3.43 -50.95
CA PHE A 689 -4.28 3.15 -49.87
C PHE A 689 -3.60 1.78 -49.99
N LYS A 690 -2.29 1.75 -49.71
CA LYS A 690 -1.45 0.53 -49.67
C LYS A 690 -1.59 -0.20 -48.35
N TYR A 691 -1.54 0.54 -47.25
CA TYR A 691 -1.75 0.05 -45.90
C TYR A 691 -2.06 1.22 -44.96
N TRP A 692 -2.60 0.91 -43.79
CA TRP A 692 -2.72 1.84 -42.67
C TRP A 692 -2.62 1.12 -41.33
N TYR A 693 -2.43 1.92 -40.29
CA TYR A 693 -2.41 1.52 -38.90
C TYR A 693 -3.46 2.29 -38.12
N GLU A 694 -4.10 1.66 -37.15
CA GLU A 694 -5.04 2.26 -36.21
C GLU A 694 -4.58 1.99 -34.76
N TYR A 695 -4.75 2.98 -33.89
CA TYR A 695 -4.13 3.08 -32.56
C TYR A 695 -5.06 3.60 -31.46
N SER A 696 -6.37 3.60 -31.64
CA SER A 696 -7.33 4.24 -30.73
C SER A 696 -8.14 3.33 -29.83
N GLY A 697 -8.13 2.01 -30.09
CA GLY A 697 -8.78 1.02 -29.22
C GLY A 697 -7.88 0.53 -28.08
N LEU A 698 -8.29 -0.58 -27.46
CA LEU A 698 -7.52 -1.37 -26.48
C LEU A 698 -6.41 -2.17 -27.15
N GLY A 699 -5.78 -1.63 -28.19
CA GLY A 699 -4.74 -2.27 -28.96
C GLY A 699 -4.53 -1.57 -30.29
N SER A 700 -4.04 -2.30 -31.29
CA SER A 700 -3.76 -1.73 -32.60
C SER A 700 -4.13 -2.65 -33.73
N GLN A 701 -4.37 -2.04 -34.88
CA GLN A 701 -4.70 -2.73 -36.11
C GLN A 701 -3.78 -2.26 -37.23
N PHE A 702 -3.36 -3.20 -38.07
CA PHE A 702 -2.68 -2.96 -39.32
C PHE A 702 -3.52 -3.54 -40.45
N VAL A 703 -3.76 -2.73 -41.49
CA VAL A 703 -4.51 -3.18 -42.66
C VAL A 703 -3.64 -3.03 -43.88
N ILE A 704 -3.55 -4.07 -44.69
CA ILE A 704 -2.76 -4.11 -45.92
C ILE A 704 -3.66 -4.35 -47.13
N ASN A 705 -3.38 -3.66 -48.22
CA ASN A 705 -3.96 -3.93 -49.53
C ASN A 705 -3.06 -4.84 -50.35
N TRP A 706 -3.39 -6.12 -50.40
CA TRP A 706 -2.65 -7.11 -51.18
C TRP A 706 -2.72 -6.91 -52.70
N THR A 707 -3.55 -5.99 -53.20
CA THR A 707 -3.55 -5.65 -54.63
C THR A 707 -2.25 -4.92 -55.03
N TYR A 708 -1.57 -4.28 -54.09
CA TYR A 708 -0.34 -3.53 -54.32
C TYR A 708 0.95 -4.36 -54.17
N TYR A 709 0.87 -5.55 -53.57
CA TYR A 709 2.00 -6.42 -53.22
C TYR A 709 1.84 -7.80 -53.84
#